data_AF-A0A3M7MM12-F1
#
_entry.id   AF-A0A3M7MM12-F1
#
_cell.length_a   1.000
_cell.length_b   1.000
_cell.length_c   1.000
_cell.angle_alpha   90.00
_cell.angle_beta   90.00
_cell.angle_gamma   90.00
#
_symmetry.space_group_name_H-M   'P 1'
#
loop_
_entity.id
_entity.type
_entity.pdbx_description
1 polymer ?
#
loop_
_entity_poly.entity_id
_entity_poly.type
_entity_poly.pdbx_seq_one_letter_code
_entity_poly.pdbx_strand_id
1 'polypeptide(L)'
;MASSPSESPAAQPNATAKTFEPHRNSKYDPKKVHISETPMTRSNWWKHVNWLNVVLIIGIPLYGCIQALWVPLQLKTAIWAVLYYFATGLGITAGYHRLWAHTSYSATLPLRIFLAAVGGGAVEGSIRWWARDHRAHHRYTDTDKDPYSVRKGLIYSHFGWMLLKQNPKRIGRTDISDLNEDPVVIWQHRNYLKVVIGMGLVFPTLVAGLGWNDWSGGFIYAGILRIFFVQQATFCVNSLAHWLGDQPFDDRNSPRDHVITALVTLGEGYHNFHHEFPSDYRNAIEWFQYDPTKWSIWVWKQLGLAYDLKQFRNNEIEKGRVQQLQKKLDQKRARLDWGVPLDQLPVLDWEEYVEQANNGRALIAVAGVVHDVGEFIKDHPGGKAMIKSGIGKDATAMFNGGVYMHSNAAHNLLSTMRVGVIRGGCEVEIWKRSQMEAKGEIARDSSGDRIVRAGLQPTKVLQNVPTADAVLIHARLRPNPYLKHVHKGRSTALVPDENGVVDQSKPSRQKVAILLLGAKSNHPFGILAPQFVEMGTWFTKMSMQFDSERPPSGFLGQVNYERQDERGARELCFLSYWRSIEDLHAFAHSPLHRDAWRWWEKTLKEHDMLGISHEIYEAPPGGWESRKVNQFPTPLALRHQIPKFAKLTTDQRARGPERAVLPSDATDMLPCTPRLSHGPSFSLREMELIHHYCTRTYITLNSRITTHVIFRDTIFKESLRHEFLLHAIMATSALHKAVMLPRSSEGFEEYAKVALTHQNAALAGYIPAVSKPSEQNGIALFSLSLLLTVWAFATKDLPENLKKAGMALTSLSGDPDVLLPVGSPTLQFVEIIMILRGIYSVMKETDQWLQGDIEELLRYPQVHQLPSHPPEVEKAYDLLDQELRDFTSQDAEAKELCIQQISRLRVISRCRSVVEWDGHIFSFFIMAPPSFINLIKRGNPMALVIFAYWSASEVTALDQSITHFSVDSVGF
;
A
#
# COMPACT_ATOMS: atom_id res chain seq x y z
N MET A 1 34.26 45.61 -9.54
CA MET A 1 34.35 46.51 -10.71
C MET A 1 35.41 45.98 -11.66
N ALA A 2 34.98 45.77 -12.90
CA ALA A 2 35.67 45.52 -14.16
C ALA A 2 37.21 45.52 -14.23
N SER A 3 37.75 44.51 -14.91
CA SER A 3 38.42 44.72 -16.22
C SER A 3 38.64 43.39 -16.96
N SER A 4 38.13 43.34 -18.19
CA SER A 4 38.27 42.24 -19.16
C SER A 4 39.69 42.16 -19.72
N PRO A 5 40.24 40.96 -20.01
CA PRO A 5 41.50 40.83 -20.73
C PRO A 5 41.30 40.57 -22.22
N SER A 6 42.31 41.07 -22.94
CA SER A 6 42.54 41.17 -24.37
C SER A 6 42.81 39.85 -25.11
N GLU A 7 42.58 39.88 -26.43
CA GLU A 7 43.19 39.05 -27.49
C GLU A 7 44.72 38.89 -27.28
N SER A 8 45.47 37.87 -27.75
CA SER A 8 45.45 36.83 -28.80
C SER A 8 46.61 35.85 -28.45
N PRO A 9 46.89 34.66 -29.09
CA PRO A 9 46.87 34.44 -30.55
C PRO A 9 46.48 33.02 -31.05
N ALA A 10 46.29 32.95 -32.37
CA ALA A 10 46.03 31.77 -33.17
C ALA A 10 47.07 30.64 -33.01
N ALA A 11 46.59 29.41 -32.84
CA ALA A 11 47.38 28.19 -32.96
C ALA A 11 47.22 27.57 -34.37
N GLN A 12 48.36 27.21 -34.95
CA GLN A 12 48.52 26.66 -36.30
C GLN A 12 47.77 25.33 -36.52
N PRO A 13 47.30 25.04 -37.75
CA PRO A 13 46.70 23.76 -38.08
C PRO A 13 47.78 22.67 -38.18
N ASN A 14 47.70 21.66 -37.32
CA ASN A 14 48.52 20.46 -37.42
C ASN A 14 48.24 19.73 -38.75
N ALA A 15 49.28 19.64 -39.57
CA ALA A 15 49.35 18.75 -40.71
C ALA A 15 49.27 17.28 -40.25
N THR A 16 48.73 16.42 -41.11
CA THR A 16 48.57 14.95 -40.98
C THR A 16 47.26 14.41 -40.39
N ALA A 17 46.13 14.83 -40.95
CA ALA A 17 45.00 13.92 -41.15
C ALA A 17 44.74 13.81 -42.65
N LYS A 18 45.26 12.76 -43.30
CA LYS A 18 44.78 12.40 -44.64
C LYS A 18 43.31 12.02 -44.48
N THR A 19 42.42 12.91 -44.90
CA THR A 19 41.01 12.62 -45.14
C THR A 19 40.94 11.39 -46.02
N PHE A 20 40.39 10.30 -45.48
CA PHE A 20 40.08 9.12 -46.26
C PHE A 20 38.94 9.50 -47.21
N GLU A 21 39.28 9.96 -48.41
CA GLU A 21 38.29 10.11 -49.47
C GLU A 21 37.76 8.70 -49.80
N PRO A 22 36.44 8.45 -49.67
CA PRO A 22 35.89 7.19 -50.13
C PRO A 22 36.12 7.11 -51.63
N HIS A 23 36.76 6.03 -52.11
CA HIS A 23 36.90 5.72 -53.53
C HIS A 23 35.53 5.83 -54.21
N ARG A 24 35.21 7.00 -54.78
CA ARG A 24 34.04 7.19 -55.64
C ARG A 24 34.36 6.47 -56.94
N ASN A 25 33.65 5.37 -57.16
CA ASN A 25 33.69 4.63 -58.41
C ASN A 25 33.39 5.60 -59.57
N SER A 26 34.28 5.73 -60.55
CA SER A 26 34.20 6.74 -61.63
C SER A 26 32.95 6.57 -62.53
N LYS A 27 32.20 5.47 -62.37
CA LYS A 27 30.93 5.16 -63.05
C LYS A 27 29.67 5.62 -62.31
N TYR A 28 29.78 6.30 -61.18
CA TYR A 28 28.62 6.71 -60.38
C TYR A 28 27.97 7.99 -60.94
N ASP A 29 26.86 7.83 -61.66
CA ASP A 29 25.99 8.92 -62.07
C ASP A 29 24.96 9.23 -60.95
N PRO A 30 25.05 10.40 -60.29
CA PRO A 30 24.14 10.77 -59.20
C PRO A 30 22.69 11.03 -59.64
N LYS A 31 22.43 11.23 -60.95
CA LYS A 31 21.09 11.47 -61.51
C LYS A 31 20.34 10.20 -61.90
N LYS A 32 21.04 9.05 -61.99
CA LYS A 32 20.42 7.77 -62.33
C LYS A 32 19.57 7.25 -61.16
N VAL A 33 18.26 7.11 -61.38
CA VAL A 33 17.32 6.53 -60.41
C VAL A 33 17.76 5.11 -60.07
N HIS A 34 17.80 4.78 -58.77
CA HIS A 34 18.24 3.45 -58.33
C HIS A 34 17.21 2.39 -58.75
N ILE A 35 17.65 1.18 -59.11
CA ILE A 35 16.74 0.13 -59.62
C ILE A 35 15.60 -0.17 -58.63
N SER A 36 15.86 -0.14 -57.33
CA SER A 36 14.86 -0.34 -56.27
C SER A 36 13.76 0.72 -56.20
N GLU A 37 13.90 1.83 -56.91
CA GLU A 37 12.91 2.93 -56.97
C GLU A 37 12.05 2.86 -58.24
N THR A 38 12.37 1.93 -59.14
CA THR A 38 11.52 1.61 -60.29
C THR A 38 10.55 0.47 -59.93
N PRO A 39 9.31 0.45 -60.44
CA PRO A 39 8.41 -0.67 -60.24
C PRO A 39 8.99 -1.97 -60.79
N MET A 40 8.81 -3.07 -60.07
CA MET A 40 9.23 -4.39 -60.54
C MET A 40 8.24 -4.91 -61.58
N THR A 41 8.72 -5.17 -62.80
CA THR A 41 7.98 -5.66 -63.95
C THR A 41 8.59 -6.97 -64.46
N ARG A 42 7.86 -7.69 -65.32
CA ARG A 42 8.35 -8.94 -65.94
C ARG A 42 9.66 -8.75 -66.73
N SER A 43 9.95 -7.54 -67.23
CA SER A 43 11.16 -7.27 -68.02
C SER A 43 12.37 -6.82 -67.20
N ASN A 44 12.17 -6.32 -65.97
CA ASN A 44 13.25 -5.77 -65.14
C ASN A 44 13.51 -6.51 -63.82
N TRP A 45 12.65 -7.46 -63.38
CA TRP A 45 12.75 -8.10 -62.07
C TRP A 45 14.15 -8.66 -61.74
N TRP A 46 14.82 -9.28 -62.70
CA TRP A 46 16.17 -9.84 -62.55
C TRP A 46 17.24 -8.78 -62.24
N LYS A 47 16.99 -7.50 -62.55
CA LYS A 47 17.87 -6.37 -62.22
C LYS A 47 17.76 -5.99 -60.74
N HIS A 48 16.61 -6.21 -60.12
CA HIS A 48 16.37 -6.00 -58.69
C HIS A 48 17.01 -7.07 -57.81
N VAL A 49 17.32 -8.24 -58.37
CA VAL A 49 17.92 -9.36 -57.63
C VAL A 49 19.43 -9.14 -57.44
N ASN A 50 19.89 -9.41 -56.23
CA ASN A 50 21.30 -9.52 -55.88
C ASN A 50 21.76 -10.98 -56.05
N TRP A 51 22.17 -11.33 -57.28
CA TRP A 51 22.54 -12.70 -57.64
C TRP A 51 23.70 -13.28 -56.83
N LEU A 52 24.64 -12.45 -56.36
CA LEU A 52 25.71 -12.91 -55.47
C LEU A 52 25.12 -13.44 -54.15
N ASN A 53 24.25 -12.65 -53.52
CA ASN A 53 23.62 -13.05 -52.27
C ASN A 53 22.66 -14.23 -52.47
N VAL A 54 21.98 -14.33 -53.62
CA VAL A 54 21.17 -15.52 -53.96
C VAL A 54 22.03 -16.78 -54.00
N VAL A 55 23.20 -16.74 -54.64
CA VAL A 55 24.10 -17.91 -54.67
C VAL A 55 24.60 -18.25 -53.26
N LEU A 56 24.97 -17.25 -52.45
CA LEU A 56 25.51 -17.49 -51.11
C LEU A 56 24.46 -17.98 -50.10
N ILE A 57 23.24 -17.44 -50.14
CA ILE A 57 22.18 -17.71 -49.13
C ILE A 57 21.26 -18.85 -49.55
N ILE A 58 21.06 -19.07 -50.86
CA ILE A 58 20.18 -20.12 -51.37
C ILE A 58 20.99 -21.20 -52.09
N GLY A 59 21.84 -20.81 -53.05
CA GLY A 59 22.54 -21.75 -53.91
C GLY A 59 23.48 -22.72 -53.15
N ILE A 60 24.39 -22.17 -52.34
CA ILE A 60 25.36 -22.96 -51.56
C ILE A 60 24.66 -23.85 -50.51
N PRO A 61 23.69 -23.35 -49.72
CA PRO A 61 22.91 -24.20 -48.83
C PRO A 61 22.13 -25.31 -49.55
N LEU A 62 21.48 -24.99 -50.67
CA LEU A 62 20.78 -25.98 -51.48
C LEU A 62 21.72 -27.07 -51.98
N TYR A 63 22.93 -26.69 -52.43
CA TYR A 63 23.97 -27.66 -52.76
C TYR A 63 24.34 -28.53 -51.55
N GLY A 64 24.50 -27.95 -50.36
CA GLY A 64 24.74 -28.71 -49.13
C GLY A 64 23.62 -29.72 -48.81
N CYS A 65 22.35 -29.29 -48.91
CA CYS A 65 21.19 -30.15 -48.67
C CYS A 65 21.12 -31.32 -49.68
N ILE A 66 21.41 -31.04 -50.95
CA ILE A 66 21.48 -32.03 -52.00
C ILE A 66 22.63 -33.01 -51.71
N GLN A 67 23.83 -32.52 -51.40
CA GLN A 67 24.99 -33.37 -51.09
C GLN A 67 24.80 -34.23 -49.83
N ALA A 68 24.03 -33.76 -48.84
CA ALA A 68 23.72 -34.54 -47.64
C ALA A 68 22.98 -35.85 -47.93
N LEU A 69 22.35 -36.01 -49.11
CA LEU A 69 21.74 -37.27 -49.54
C LEU A 69 22.79 -38.36 -49.84
N TRP A 70 24.03 -37.98 -50.16
CA TRP A 70 25.11 -38.92 -50.50
C TRP A 70 26.29 -38.91 -49.52
N VAL A 71 26.39 -37.90 -48.65
CA VAL A 71 27.43 -37.82 -47.62
C VAL A 71 26.84 -38.27 -46.28
N PRO A 72 27.21 -39.45 -45.74
CA PRO A 72 26.64 -39.92 -44.48
C PRO A 72 27.11 -39.05 -43.30
N LEU A 73 26.18 -38.73 -42.39
CA LEU A 73 26.50 -37.96 -41.19
C LEU A 73 27.12 -38.86 -40.10
N GLN A 74 28.42 -38.67 -39.82
CA GLN A 74 29.05 -39.29 -38.67
C GLN A 74 28.68 -38.55 -37.37
N LEU A 75 28.51 -39.28 -36.27
CA LEU A 75 28.17 -38.70 -34.97
C LEU A 75 29.19 -37.65 -34.49
N LYS A 76 30.50 -37.91 -34.67
CA LYS A 76 31.57 -36.96 -34.31
C LYS A 76 31.44 -35.64 -35.09
N THR A 77 31.17 -35.74 -36.39
CA THR A 77 30.92 -34.59 -37.27
C THR A 77 29.63 -33.85 -36.91
N ALA A 78 28.58 -34.58 -36.52
CA ALA A 78 27.34 -33.97 -36.04
C ALA A 78 27.58 -33.15 -34.76
N ILE A 79 28.26 -33.73 -33.78
CA ILE A 79 28.62 -33.03 -32.53
C ILE A 79 29.49 -31.82 -32.84
N TRP A 80 30.49 -31.96 -33.72
CA TRP A 80 31.34 -30.85 -34.14
C TRP A 80 30.56 -29.73 -34.84
N ALA A 81 29.67 -30.07 -35.77
CA ALA A 81 28.82 -29.12 -36.45
C ALA A 81 27.94 -28.33 -35.46
N VAL A 82 27.38 -29.00 -34.44
CA VAL A 82 26.59 -28.36 -33.38
C VAL A 82 27.46 -27.46 -32.49
N LEU A 83 28.62 -27.93 -32.02
CA LEU A 83 29.53 -27.10 -31.22
C LEU A 83 29.98 -25.86 -31.99
N TYR A 84 30.30 -26.04 -33.28
CA TYR A 84 30.73 -24.95 -34.13
C TYR A 84 29.58 -24.02 -34.55
N TYR A 85 28.35 -24.53 -34.63
CA TYR A 85 27.12 -23.73 -34.73
C TYR A 85 27.03 -22.75 -33.56
N PHE A 86 27.14 -23.24 -32.32
CA PHE A 86 27.10 -22.36 -31.14
C PHE A 86 28.27 -21.37 -31.10
N ALA A 87 29.49 -21.80 -31.47
CA ALA A 87 30.65 -20.91 -31.49
C ALA A 87 30.50 -19.77 -32.52
N THR A 88 30.03 -20.08 -33.74
CA THR A 88 29.81 -19.08 -34.78
C THR A 88 28.58 -18.20 -34.49
N GLY A 89 27.54 -18.77 -33.88
CA GLY A 89 26.40 -18.04 -33.33
C GLY A 89 26.80 -17.03 -32.26
N LEU A 90 27.64 -17.42 -31.29
CA LEU A 90 28.22 -16.50 -30.30
C LEU A 90 29.08 -15.40 -30.93
N GLY A 91 29.74 -15.68 -32.05
CA GLY A 91 30.42 -14.67 -32.86
C GLY A 91 29.49 -13.55 -33.32
N ILE A 92 28.25 -13.89 -33.68
CA ILE A 92 27.21 -12.93 -34.05
C ILE A 92 26.63 -12.27 -32.79
N THR A 93 26.09 -13.05 -31.85
CA THR A 93 25.33 -12.52 -30.71
C THR A 93 26.24 -11.82 -29.69
N ALA A 94 27.32 -12.44 -29.23
CA ALA A 94 28.24 -11.80 -28.28
C ALA A 94 29.13 -10.76 -28.97
N GLY A 95 29.64 -11.10 -30.15
CA GLY A 95 30.55 -10.23 -30.91
C GLY A 95 29.84 -9.13 -31.68
N TYR A 96 29.32 -9.45 -32.87
CA TYR A 96 28.80 -8.46 -33.81
C TYR A 96 27.72 -7.58 -33.20
N HIS A 97 26.81 -8.21 -32.46
CA HIS A 97 25.65 -7.59 -31.87
C HIS A 97 25.96 -6.86 -30.56
N ARG A 98 26.24 -7.60 -29.49
CA ARG A 98 26.36 -7.02 -28.14
C ARG A 98 27.64 -6.22 -27.93
N LEU A 99 28.79 -6.69 -28.44
CA LEU A 99 30.09 -6.01 -28.30
C LEU A 99 30.22 -4.83 -29.27
N TRP A 100 30.09 -5.07 -30.58
CA TRP A 100 30.38 -4.02 -31.58
C TRP A 100 29.17 -3.17 -31.95
N ALA A 101 27.96 -3.71 -32.15
CA ALA A 101 26.82 -2.88 -32.52
C ALA A 101 26.33 -2.03 -31.34
N HIS A 102 26.21 -2.61 -30.14
CA HIS A 102 25.61 -1.97 -28.97
C HIS A 102 26.58 -1.52 -27.89
N THR A 103 27.85 -1.94 -27.94
CA THR A 103 28.86 -1.61 -26.93
C THR A 103 28.42 -1.96 -25.50
N SER A 104 27.67 -3.05 -25.35
CA SER A 104 27.06 -3.47 -24.07
C SER A 104 28.09 -4.00 -23.06
N TYR A 105 29.29 -4.34 -23.52
CA TYR A 105 30.44 -4.69 -22.69
C TYR A 105 31.74 -4.41 -23.44
N SER A 106 32.85 -4.46 -22.71
CA SER A 106 34.21 -4.35 -23.24
C SER A 106 34.91 -5.73 -23.20
N ALA A 107 35.79 -6.00 -24.15
CA ALA A 107 36.47 -7.29 -24.28
C ALA A 107 37.98 -7.13 -24.49
N THR A 108 38.75 -8.07 -23.93
CA THR A 108 40.20 -8.14 -24.16
C THR A 108 40.50 -8.50 -25.62
N LEU A 109 41.72 -8.19 -26.07
CA LEU A 109 42.14 -8.44 -27.45
C LEU A 109 41.99 -9.92 -27.88
N PRO A 110 42.36 -10.95 -27.07
CA PRO A 110 42.15 -12.34 -27.45
C PRO A 110 40.68 -12.68 -27.70
N LEU A 111 39.77 -12.21 -26.83
CA LEU A 111 38.34 -12.45 -26.99
C LEU A 111 37.79 -11.74 -28.24
N ARG A 112 38.24 -10.51 -28.52
CA ARG A 112 37.88 -9.76 -29.73
C ARG A 112 38.32 -10.48 -31.01
N ILE A 113 39.54 -10.99 -31.05
CA ILE A 113 40.05 -11.76 -32.20
C ILE A 113 39.24 -13.04 -32.38
N PHE A 114 38.98 -13.78 -31.30
CA PHE A 114 38.17 -14.98 -31.34
C PHE A 114 36.77 -14.70 -31.91
N LEU A 115 36.03 -13.74 -31.34
CA LEU A 115 34.68 -13.37 -31.78
C LEU A 115 34.66 -12.85 -33.23
N ALA A 116 35.69 -12.10 -33.65
CA ALA A 116 35.80 -11.62 -35.03
C ALA A 116 36.02 -12.76 -36.03
N ALA A 117 36.78 -13.79 -35.64
CA ALA A 117 37.05 -14.96 -36.46
C ALA A 117 35.81 -15.87 -36.57
N VAL A 118 35.20 -16.27 -35.46
CA VAL A 118 34.01 -17.15 -35.47
C VAL A 118 32.77 -16.44 -36.02
N GLY A 119 32.59 -15.13 -35.77
CA GLY A 119 31.52 -14.35 -36.38
C GLY A 119 31.68 -14.21 -37.89
N GLY A 120 32.92 -14.09 -38.38
CA GLY A 120 33.19 -14.17 -39.82
C GLY A 120 32.83 -15.54 -40.44
N GLY A 121 32.95 -16.61 -39.64
CA GLY A 121 32.53 -17.97 -40.01
C GLY A 121 31.02 -18.17 -40.17
N ALA A 122 30.18 -17.25 -39.68
CA ALA A 122 28.72 -17.28 -39.86
C ALA A 122 28.26 -16.71 -41.22
N VAL A 123 29.14 -15.99 -41.95
CA VAL A 123 28.89 -15.49 -43.31
C VAL A 123 27.70 -14.51 -43.41
N GLU A 124 27.67 -13.52 -42.52
CA GLU A 124 26.62 -12.48 -42.46
C GLU A 124 27.12 -11.06 -42.77
N GLY A 125 28.23 -10.94 -43.49
CA GLY A 125 28.94 -9.67 -43.70
C GLY A 125 30.02 -9.41 -42.64
N SER A 126 30.86 -8.40 -42.88
CA SER A 126 31.89 -7.97 -41.93
C SER A 126 31.27 -7.27 -40.72
N ILE A 127 31.95 -7.28 -39.57
CA ILE A 127 31.51 -6.59 -38.34
C ILE A 127 31.07 -5.16 -38.65
N ARG A 128 31.91 -4.42 -39.38
CA ARG A 128 31.67 -3.02 -39.74
C ARG A 128 30.37 -2.80 -40.53
N TRP A 129 30.04 -3.72 -41.43
CA TRP A 129 28.83 -3.64 -42.25
C TRP A 129 27.59 -4.05 -41.45
N TRP A 130 27.69 -5.18 -40.75
CA TRP A 130 26.61 -5.74 -39.95
C TRP A 130 26.21 -4.77 -38.82
N ALA A 131 27.17 -4.27 -38.05
CA ALA A 131 26.92 -3.36 -36.94
C ALA A 131 26.34 -2.01 -37.42
N ARG A 132 26.79 -1.48 -38.56
CA ARG A 132 26.20 -0.27 -39.16
C ARG A 132 24.71 -0.46 -39.45
N ASP A 133 24.37 -1.55 -40.13
CA ASP A 133 23.00 -1.83 -40.57
C ASP A 133 22.11 -2.19 -39.38
N HIS A 134 22.65 -2.89 -38.38
CA HIS A 134 21.96 -3.17 -37.13
C HIS A 134 21.68 -1.91 -36.29
N ARG A 135 22.65 -1.00 -36.17
CA ARG A 135 22.42 0.32 -35.55
C ARG A 135 21.33 1.11 -36.31
N ALA A 136 21.33 1.03 -37.64
CA ALA A 136 20.34 1.72 -38.47
C ALA A 136 18.94 1.12 -38.26
N HIS A 137 18.86 -0.20 -38.14
CA HIS A 137 17.64 -0.91 -37.78
C HIS A 137 17.09 -0.42 -36.43
N HIS A 138 17.87 -0.40 -35.34
CA HIS A 138 17.39 0.12 -34.06
C HIS A 138 16.90 1.56 -34.15
N ARG A 139 17.70 2.45 -34.76
CA ARG A 139 17.39 3.88 -34.85
C ARG A 139 16.15 4.18 -35.68
N TYR A 140 15.89 3.37 -36.69
CA TYR A 140 14.84 3.61 -37.68
C TYR A 140 13.84 2.45 -37.78
N THR A 141 13.71 1.67 -36.70
CA THR A 141 12.87 0.46 -36.61
C THR A 141 11.52 0.71 -37.25
N ASP A 142 11.05 -0.23 -38.08
CA ASP A 142 9.73 -0.15 -38.71
C ASP A 142 9.50 1.04 -39.66
N THR A 143 10.56 1.68 -40.15
CA THR A 143 10.45 2.73 -41.19
C THR A 143 11.07 2.30 -42.51
N ASP A 144 10.89 3.09 -43.57
CA ASP A 144 11.54 2.84 -44.86
C ASP A 144 13.09 2.87 -44.80
N LYS A 145 13.65 3.49 -43.75
CA LYS A 145 15.09 3.60 -43.52
C LYS A 145 15.68 2.39 -42.81
N ASP A 146 14.84 1.51 -42.27
CA ASP A 146 15.25 0.24 -41.69
C ASP A 146 15.61 -0.75 -42.82
N PRO A 147 16.86 -1.27 -42.84
CA PRO A 147 17.36 -2.14 -43.91
C PRO A 147 16.58 -3.45 -44.04
N TYR A 148 15.95 -3.95 -42.98
CA TYR A 148 15.24 -5.23 -43.00
C TYR A 148 13.88 -5.16 -42.29
N SER A 149 13.20 -4.01 -42.44
CA SER A 149 11.89 -3.74 -41.85
C SER A 149 10.85 -4.84 -42.13
N VAL A 150 10.21 -5.33 -41.07
CA VAL A 150 9.10 -6.28 -41.14
C VAL A 150 7.87 -5.72 -41.87
N ARG A 151 7.74 -4.39 -41.96
CA ARG A 151 6.64 -3.73 -42.71
C ARG A 151 6.64 -4.06 -44.19
N LYS A 152 7.77 -4.47 -44.76
CA LYS A 152 7.90 -4.94 -46.15
C LYS A 152 7.50 -6.41 -46.33
N GLY A 153 7.08 -7.09 -45.26
CA GLY A 153 6.60 -8.48 -45.24
C GLY A 153 7.59 -9.45 -44.58
N LEU A 154 7.06 -10.53 -44.03
CA LEU A 154 7.82 -11.52 -43.24
C LEU A 154 8.95 -12.18 -44.04
N ILE A 155 8.71 -12.54 -45.32
CA ILE A 155 9.73 -13.13 -46.20
C ILE A 155 10.83 -12.11 -46.52
N TYR A 156 10.45 -10.84 -46.67
CA TYR A 156 11.41 -9.78 -46.92
C TYR A 156 12.34 -9.59 -45.72
N SER A 157 11.81 -9.47 -44.51
CA SER A 157 12.63 -9.26 -43.31
C SER A 157 13.44 -10.50 -42.92
N HIS A 158 12.97 -11.71 -43.26
CA HIS A 158 13.74 -12.94 -43.05
C HIS A 158 15.01 -12.96 -43.91
N PHE A 159 14.90 -13.06 -45.24
CA PHE A 159 16.08 -13.04 -46.14
C PHE A 159 15.92 -12.18 -47.39
N GLY A 160 14.70 -11.72 -47.75
CA GLY A 160 14.48 -10.96 -48.98
C GLY A 160 15.26 -9.64 -49.03
N TRP A 161 15.53 -9.03 -47.88
CA TRP A 161 16.38 -7.84 -47.74
C TRP A 161 17.81 -8.06 -48.24
N MET A 162 18.33 -9.30 -48.16
CA MET A 162 19.62 -9.69 -48.73
C MET A 162 19.54 -10.06 -50.21
N LEU A 163 18.42 -10.65 -50.65
CA LEU A 163 18.24 -11.11 -52.03
C LEU A 163 17.91 -9.99 -53.02
N LEU A 164 17.37 -8.87 -52.53
CA LEU A 164 17.01 -7.71 -53.34
C LEU A 164 18.04 -6.58 -53.16
N LYS A 165 18.38 -5.90 -54.26
CA LYS A 165 19.26 -4.73 -54.26
C LYS A 165 18.57 -3.56 -53.57
N GLN A 166 19.12 -3.13 -52.44
CA GLN A 166 18.65 -1.95 -51.72
C GLN A 166 19.34 -0.68 -52.22
N ASN A 167 18.65 0.46 -52.16
CA ASN A 167 19.28 1.76 -52.39
C ASN A 167 20.06 2.18 -51.13
N PRO A 168 21.41 2.28 -51.17
CA PRO A 168 22.19 2.68 -50.01
C PRO A 168 21.85 4.08 -49.48
N LYS A 169 21.26 4.95 -50.32
CA LYS A 169 20.81 6.29 -49.91
C LYS A 169 19.58 6.27 -49.01
N ARG A 170 18.78 5.19 -49.07
CA ARG A 170 17.54 5.05 -48.28
C ARG A 170 17.81 4.46 -46.90
N ILE A 171 18.87 3.69 -46.74
CA ILE A 171 19.27 3.12 -45.44
C ILE A 171 19.65 4.27 -44.50
N GLY A 172 19.14 4.21 -43.28
CA GLY A 172 19.40 5.22 -42.24
C GLY A 172 20.89 5.38 -41.92
N ARG A 173 21.31 6.61 -41.62
CA ARG A 173 22.70 6.89 -41.23
C ARG A 173 22.90 6.70 -39.73
N THR A 174 24.01 6.06 -39.40
CA THR A 174 24.45 5.79 -38.04
C THR A 174 25.92 6.15 -37.87
N ASP A 175 26.29 6.54 -36.66
CA ASP A 175 27.69 6.74 -36.34
C ASP A 175 28.39 5.39 -36.24
N ILE A 176 29.60 5.33 -36.81
CA ILE A 176 30.46 4.15 -36.94
C ILE A 176 31.93 4.54 -36.74
N SER A 177 32.20 5.71 -36.16
CA SER A 177 33.53 6.21 -35.83
C SER A 177 34.33 5.18 -35.02
N ASP A 178 33.73 4.70 -33.94
CA ASP A 178 34.25 3.65 -33.06
C ASP A 178 34.63 2.35 -33.81
N LEU A 179 33.81 1.92 -34.76
CA LEU A 179 34.09 0.74 -35.60
C LEU A 179 35.27 0.97 -36.57
N ASN A 180 35.53 2.22 -36.96
CA ASN A 180 36.66 2.56 -37.82
C ASN A 180 37.96 2.72 -37.03
N GLU A 181 37.86 2.99 -35.73
CA GLU A 181 39.00 3.11 -34.82
C GLU A 181 39.44 1.76 -34.25
N ASP A 182 38.57 0.74 -34.26
CA ASP A 182 38.88 -0.63 -33.85
C ASP A 182 39.78 -1.36 -34.89
N PRO A 183 41.05 -1.69 -34.56
CA PRO A 183 41.96 -2.35 -35.50
C PRO A 183 41.53 -3.76 -35.90
N VAL A 184 40.86 -4.50 -35.01
CA VAL A 184 40.36 -5.86 -35.27
C VAL A 184 39.22 -5.79 -36.28
N VAL A 185 38.29 -4.85 -36.11
CA VAL A 185 37.16 -4.64 -37.02
C VAL A 185 37.65 -4.24 -38.41
N ILE A 186 38.59 -3.30 -38.50
CA ILE A 186 39.16 -2.87 -39.79
C ILE A 186 39.95 -3.99 -40.46
N TRP A 187 40.75 -4.75 -39.71
CA TRP A 187 41.47 -5.90 -40.25
C TRP A 187 40.51 -6.94 -40.80
N GLN A 188 39.46 -7.27 -40.05
CA GLN A 188 38.45 -8.24 -40.47
C GLN A 188 37.68 -7.75 -41.69
N HIS A 189 37.28 -6.48 -41.73
CA HIS A 189 36.59 -5.90 -42.88
C HIS A 189 37.43 -5.97 -44.16
N ARG A 190 38.73 -5.65 -44.08
CA ARG A 190 39.66 -5.73 -45.23
C ARG A 190 39.93 -7.16 -45.71
N ASN A 191 39.92 -8.13 -44.79
CA ASN A 191 40.21 -9.53 -45.08
C ASN A 191 38.97 -10.43 -45.05
N TYR A 192 37.77 -9.85 -45.13
CA TYR A 192 36.52 -10.55 -44.81
C TYR A 192 36.33 -11.84 -45.60
N LEU A 193 36.60 -11.84 -46.91
CA LEU A 193 36.48 -13.04 -47.75
C LEU A 193 37.44 -14.16 -47.31
N LYS A 194 38.66 -13.82 -46.88
CA LYS A 194 39.63 -14.80 -46.36
C LYS A 194 39.14 -15.40 -45.04
N VAL A 195 38.54 -14.57 -44.17
CA VAL A 195 37.95 -15.03 -42.90
C VAL A 195 36.75 -15.95 -43.16
N VAL A 196 35.88 -15.60 -44.10
CA VAL A 196 34.72 -16.43 -44.51
C VAL A 196 35.18 -17.79 -45.02
N ILE A 197 36.15 -17.85 -45.94
CA ILE A 197 36.65 -19.11 -46.47
C ILE A 197 37.37 -19.90 -45.37
N GLY A 198 38.25 -19.24 -44.63
CA GLY A 198 39.08 -19.84 -43.59
C GLY A 198 38.26 -20.41 -42.43
N MET A 199 37.44 -19.58 -41.78
CA MET A 199 36.66 -19.97 -40.60
C MET A 199 35.31 -20.60 -40.97
N GLY A 200 34.68 -20.17 -42.07
CA GLY A 200 33.39 -20.70 -42.48
C GLY A 200 33.46 -22.11 -43.08
N LEU A 201 34.50 -22.43 -43.86
CA LEU A 201 34.57 -23.70 -44.61
C LEU A 201 35.83 -24.51 -44.29
N VAL A 202 37.02 -23.91 -44.38
CA VAL A 202 38.29 -24.64 -44.28
C VAL A 202 38.52 -25.18 -42.87
N PHE A 203 38.38 -24.36 -41.84
CA PHE A 203 38.58 -24.74 -40.44
C PHE A 203 37.67 -25.89 -39.99
N PRO A 204 36.33 -25.83 -40.12
CA PRO A 204 35.48 -26.95 -39.71
C PRO A 204 35.75 -28.23 -40.51
N THR A 205 36.15 -28.11 -41.78
CA THR A 205 36.55 -29.25 -42.62
C THR A 205 37.84 -29.88 -42.13
N LEU A 206 38.86 -29.08 -41.82
CA LEU A 206 40.15 -29.57 -41.30
C LEU A 206 40.01 -30.26 -39.96
N VAL A 207 39.15 -29.75 -39.06
CA VAL A 207 38.94 -30.40 -37.76
C VAL A 207 38.35 -31.79 -37.93
N ALA A 208 37.33 -31.97 -38.79
CA ALA A 208 36.75 -33.28 -39.04
C ALA A 208 37.68 -34.21 -39.84
N GLY A 209 38.36 -33.66 -40.85
CA GLY A 209 39.29 -34.39 -41.70
C GLY A 209 40.55 -34.86 -40.97
N LEU A 210 41.19 -34.00 -40.18
CA LEU A 210 42.38 -34.37 -39.41
C LEU A 210 42.04 -35.11 -38.12
N GLY A 211 40.89 -34.82 -37.50
CA GLY A 211 40.49 -35.42 -36.23
C GLY A 211 39.96 -36.85 -36.35
N TRP A 212 39.13 -37.13 -37.36
CA TRP A 212 38.53 -38.46 -37.55
C TRP A 212 38.32 -38.84 -39.02
N ASN A 213 39.08 -38.23 -39.94
CA ASN A 213 39.10 -38.55 -41.38
C ASN A 213 37.76 -38.36 -42.12
N ASP A 214 36.92 -37.43 -41.66
CA ASP A 214 35.64 -37.11 -42.32
C ASP A 214 35.69 -35.75 -43.04
N TRP A 215 36.47 -35.68 -44.12
CA TRP A 215 36.64 -34.46 -44.92
C TRP A 215 35.33 -34.00 -45.57
N SER A 216 34.59 -34.94 -46.17
CA SER A 216 33.31 -34.66 -46.83
C SER A 216 32.24 -34.23 -45.83
N GLY A 217 32.12 -34.93 -44.69
CA GLY A 217 31.16 -34.56 -43.67
C GLY A 217 31.51 -33.23 -43.01
N GLY A 218 32.79 -32.95 -42.77
CA GLY A 218 33.26 -31.66 -42.28
C GLY A 218 32.88 -30.50 -43.20
N PHE A 219 33.06 -30.66 -44.51
CA PHE A 219 32.72 -29.64 -45.50
C PHE A 219 31.20 -29.42 -45.65
N ILE A 220 30.43 -30.51 -45.76
CA ILE A 220 28.98 -30.44 -45.98
C ILE A 220 28.24 -30.04 -44.70
N TYR A 221 28.44 -30.76 -43.59
CA TYR A 221 27.66 -30.57 -42.37
C TYR A 221 28.21 -29.43 -41.49
N ALA A 222 29.50 -29.46 -41.14
CA ALA A 222 30.11 -28.45 -40.26
C ALA A 222 30.48 -27.14 -40.99
N GLY A 223 30.69 -27.20 -42.30
CA GLY A 223 30.86 -26.05 -43.19
C GLY A 223 29.52 -25.50 -43.68
N ILE A 224 29.00 -26.05 -44.77
CA ILE A 224 27.87 -25.49 -45.54
C ILE A 224 26.55 -25.47 -44.75
N LEU A 225 26.07 -26.62 -44.28
CA LEU A 225 24.76 -26.72 -43.63
C LEU A 225 24.73 -25.97 -42.30
N ARG A 226 25.82 -26.01 -41.54
CA ARG A 226 25.93 -25.21 -40.31
C ARG A 226 25.87 -23.71 -40.60
N ILE A 227 26.55 -23.20 -41.65
CA ILE A 227 26.39 -21.79 -42.07
C ILE A 227 24.92 -21.49 -42.36
N PHE A 228 24.26 -22.36 -43.13
CA PHE A 228 22.85 -22.20 -43.46
C PHE A 228 21.96 -22.09 -42.21
N PHE A 229 22.11 -23.02 -41.25
CA PHE A 229 21.31 -22.99 -40.02
C PHE A 229 21.59 -21.75 -39.17
N VAL A 230 22.85 -21.30 -39.05
CA VAL A 230 23.17 -20.05 -38.31
C VAL A 230 22.49 -18.86 -38.99
N GLN A 231 22.57 -18.75 -40.32
CA GLN A 231 21.92 -17.67 -41.06
C GLN A 231 20.39 -17.69 -40.87
N GLN A 232 19.75 -18.86 -40.97
CA GLN A 232 18.30 -18.95 -40.77
C GLN A 232 17.90 -18.56 -39.33
N ALA A 233 18.70 -18.96 -38.33
CA ALA A 233 18.49 -18.54 -36.95
C ALA A 233 18.63 -17.02 -36.81
N THR A 234 19.66 -16.39 -37.35
CA THR A 234 19.81 -14.93 -37.29
C THR A 234 18.69 -14.21 -38.03
N PHE A 235 18.28 -14.71 -39.19
CA PHE A 235 17.17 -14.15 -39.97
C PHE A 235 15.82 -14.26 -39.25
N CYS A 236 15.63 -15.24 -38.37
CA CYS A 236 14.46 -15.31 -37.49
C CYS A 236 14.37 -14.11 -36.54
N VAL A 237 15.49 -13.49 -36.15
CA VAL A 237 15.49 -12.28 -35.31
C VAL A 237 14.79 -11.13 -36.05
N ASN A 238 15.19 -10.87 -37.30
CA ASN A 238 14.60 -9.80 -38.13
C ASN A 238 13.14 -10.06 -38.53
N SER A 239 12.66 -11.30 -38.43
CA SER A 239 11.34 -11.72 -38.92
C SER A 239 10.44 -12.20 -37.78
N LEU A 240 10.65 -13.40 -37.27
CA LEU A 240 9.84 -13.98 -36.20
C LEU A 240 9.86 -13.11 -34.94
N ALA A 241 11.01 -12.55 -34.56
CA ALA A 241 11.09 -11.69 -33.37
C ALA A 241 10.43 -10.30 -33.56
N HIS A 242 9.97 -9.97 -34.76
CA HIS A 242 9.12 -8.80 -35.05
C HIS A 242 7.67 -9.17 -35.36
N TRP A 243 7.28 -10.44 -35.26
CA TRP A 243 5.95 -10.91 -35.65
C TRP A 243 5.26 -11.76 -34.58
N LEU A 244 6.01 -12.64 -33.91
CA LEU A 244 5.50 -13.61 -32.94
C LEU A 244 6.01 -13.28 -31.53
N GLY A 245 5.10 -13.22 -30.56
CA GLY A 245 5.42 -12.99 -29.14
C GLY A 245 4.70 -11.81 -28.50
N ASP A 246 5.15 -11.49 -27.29
CA ASP A 246 4.60 -10.43 -26.44
C ASP A 246 5.41 -9.13 -26.54
N GLN A 247 4.82 -8.02 -26.11
CA GLN A 247 5.48 -6.72 -26.03
C GLN A 247 5.45 -6.20 -24.58
N PRO A 248 6.25 -6.80 -23.68
CA PRO A 248 6.18 -6.49 -22.25
C PRO A 248 6.80 -5.14 -21.86
N PHE A 249 7.58 -4.48 -22.72
CA PHE A 249 8.28 -3.23 -22.40
C PHE A 249 7.81 -2.05 -23.24
N ASP A 250 7.65 -2.22 -24.55
CA ASP A 250 7.12 -1.18 -25.45
C ASP A 250 6.41 -1.78 -26.67
N ASP A 251 5.31 -1.18 -27.13
CA ASP A 251 4.51 -1.69 -28.25
C ASP A 251 4.33 -0.67 -29.39
N ARG A 252 5.13 0.42 -29.39
CA ARG A 252 5.15 1.41 -30.48
C ARG A 252 5.72 0.85 -31.79
N ASN A 253 6.61 -0.13 -31.69
CA ASN A 253 7.23 -0.81 -32.82
C ASN A 253 6.93 -2.32 -32.74
N SER A 254 7.29 -3.06 -33.78
CA SER A 254 7.03 -4.50 -33.96
C SER A 254 7.86 -5.52 -33.16
N PRO A 255 9.01 -5.22 -32.51
CA PRO A 255 9.79 -6.21 -31.75
C PRO A 255 8.98 -6.90 -30.65
N ARG A 256 9.19 -8.20 -30.47
CA ARG A 256 8.46 -9.08 -29.57
C ARG A 256 9.37 -10.04 -28.82
N ASP A 257 8.97 -10.36 -27.59
CA ASP A 257 9.58 -11.38 -26.76
C ASP A 257 8.88 -12.72 -26.97
N HIS A 258 9.64 -13.76 -27.33
CA HIS A 258 9.09 -15.10 -27.51
C HIS A 258 10.12 -16.20 -27.22
N VAL A 259 9.76 -17.15 -26.35
CA VAL A 259 10.68 -18.20 -25.87
C VAL A 259 11.16 -19.14 -26.97
N ILE A 260 10.28 -19.55 -27.90
CA ILE A 260 10.68 -20.44 -29.00
C ILE A 260 11.62 -19.69 -29.96
N THR A 261 11.34 -18.41 -30.21
CA THR A 261 12.23 -17.58 -31.01
C THR A 261 13.59 -17.49 -30.32
N ALA A 262 13.62 -17.26 -29.00
CA ALA A 262 14.87 -17.22 -28.24
C ALA A 262 15.65 -18.54 -28.26
N LEU A 263 14.97 -19.70 -28.27
CA LEU A 263 15.64 -21.00 -28.43
C LEU A 263 16.31 -21.14 -29.79
N VAL A 264 15.60 -20.76 -30.87
CA VAL A 264 16.12 -20.81 -32.24
C VAL A 264 17.27 -19.82 -32.43
N THR A 265 17.20 -18.64 -31.80
CA THR A 265 18.11 -17.52 -32.03
C THR A 265 19.14 -17.30 -30.92
N LEU A 266 19.44 -18.33 -30.11
CA LEU A 266 20.48 -18.27 -29.07
C LEU A 266 20.30 -17.13 -28.03
N GLY A 267 19.04 -16.85 -27.67
CA GLY A 267 18.64 -15.83 -26.72
C GLY A 267 18.16 -14.52 -27.34
N GLU A 268 18.33 -14.33 -28.65
CA GLU A 268 17.99 -13.08 -29.34
C GLU A 268 16.48 -12.85 -29.52
N GLY A 269 15.65 -13.84 -29.17
CA GLY A 269 14.19 -13.76 -29.27
C GLY A 269 13.48 -13.02 -28.14
N TYR A 270 14.19 -12.54 -27.11
CA TYR A 270 13.69 -11.51 -26.18
C TYR A 270 13.92 -10.12 -26.80
N HIS A 271 13.28 -9.91 -27.94
CA HIS A 271 13.61 -8.83 -28.85
C HIS A 271 12.90 -7.51 -28.50
N ASN A 272 11.77 -7.59 -27.78
CA ASN A 272 11.11 -6.41 -27.25
C ASN A 272 11.98 -5.75 -26.16
N PHE A 273 12.52 -6.56 -25.25
CA PHE A 273 13.49 -6.05 -24.26
C PHE A 273 14.70 -5.43 -24.95
N HIS A 274 15.26 -6.15 -25.93
CA HIS A 274 16.45 -5.71 -26.65
C HIS A 274 16.25 -4.37 -27.37
N HIS A 275 15.10 -4.16 -28.02
CA HIS A 275 14.82 -2.89 -28.70
C HIS A 275 14.59 -1.72 -27.76
N GLU A 276 13.99 -1.97 -26.59
CA GLU A 276 13.77 -0.92 -25.60
C GLU A 276 15.06 -0.58 -24.82
N PHE A 277 15.90 -1.58 -24.54
CA PHE A 277 17.12 -1.46 -23.73
C PHE A 277 18.37 -1.97 -24.47
N PRO A 278 18.73 -1.40 -25.65
CA PRO A 278 19.72 -1.97 -26.56
C PRO A 278 21.15 -2.06 -25.99
N SER A 279 21.49 -1.24 -25.00
CA SER A 279 22.82 -1.25 -24.37
C SER A 279 22.96 -2.25 -23.22
N ASP A 280 21.91 -2.95 -22.78
CA ASP A 280 22.05 -4.05 -21.82
C ASP A 280 22.76 -5.23 -22.49
N TYR A 281 23.73 -5.85 -21.80
CA TYR A 281 24.41 -7.03 -22.36
C TYR A 281 23.53 -8.28 -22.37
N ARG A 282 22.35 -8.23 -21.74
CA ARG A 282 21.36 -9.32 -21.69
C ARG A 282 20.20 -8.99 -22.61
N ASN A 283 19.70 -9.99 -23.32
CA ASN A 283 18.36 -9.88 -23.91
C ASN A 283 17.33 -10.54 -22.98
N ALA A 284 17.71 -11.67 -22.38
CA ALA A 284 16.96 -12.33 -21.33
C ALA A 284 17.38 -11.83 -19.95
N ILE A 285 16.57 -11.01 -19.28
CA ILE A 285 16.95 -10.41 -18.00
C ILE A 285 16.88 -11.37 -16.82
N GLU A 286 15.97 -12.36 -16.85
CA GLU A 286 15.84 -13.33 -15.78
C GLU A 286 16.93 -14.40 -15.87
N TRP A 287 17.38 -14.91 -14.72
CA TRP A 287 18.49 -15.88 -14.68
C TRP A 287 18.15 -17.20 -15.39
N PHE A 288 16.88 -17.63 -15.34
CA PHE A 288 16.38 -18.88 -15.92
C PHE A 288 16.02 -18.76 -17.41
N GLN A 289 15.81 -17.54 -17.91
CA GLN A 289 15.47 -17.32 -19.32
C GLN A 289 16.67 -17.68 -20.20
N TYR A 290 16.40 -18.52 -21.21
CA TYR A 290 17.40 -19.02 -22.15
C TYR A 290 18.06 -17.89 -22.93
N ASP A 291 19.33 -17.64 -22.62
CA ASP A 291 20.21 -16.72 -23.35
C ASP A 291 21.65 -17.22 -23.13
N PRO A 292 22.11 -18.19 -23.93
CA PRO A 292 23.47 -18.72 -23.82
C PRO A 292 24.52 -17.62 -23.99
N THR A 293 24.24 -16.59 -24.77
CA THR A 293 25.12 -15.44 -25.00
C THR A 293 25.37 -14.66 -23.71
N LYS A 294 24.32 -14.36 -22.94
CA LYS A 294 24.42 -13.74 -21.60
C LYS A 294 25.32 -14.57 -20.69
N TRP A 295 25.10 -15.87 -20.62
CA TRP A 295 25.88 -16.74 -19.75
C TRP A 295 27.35 -16.81 -20.19
N SER A 296 27.63 -16.90 -21.50
CA SER A 296 29.00 -16.86 -22.02
C SER A 296 29.71 -15.55 -21.67
N ILE A 297 29.08 -14.39 -21.88
CA ILE A 297 29.66 -13.09 -21.52
C ILE A 297 29.92 -12.99 -20.01
N TRP A 298 28.98 -13.48 -19.19
CA TRP A 298 29.17 -13.52 -17.75
C TRP A 298 30.34 -14.42 -17.33
N VAL A 299 30.50 -15.60 -17.93
CA VAL A 299 31.66 -16.48 -17.68
C VAL A 299 32.96 -15.80 -18.08
N TRP A 300 33.00 -15.16 -19.26
CA TRP A 300 34.18 -14.41 -19.71
C TRP A 300 34.52 -13.24 -18.78
N LYS A 301 33.52 -12.63 -18.14
CA LYS A 301 33.77 -11.64 -17.09
C LYS A 301 34.48 -12.26 -15.89
N GLN A 302 34.04 -13.43 -15.43
CA GLN A 302 34.71 -14.12 -14.31
C GLN A 302 36.16 -14.52 -14.66
N LEU A 303 36.42 -14.81 -15.94
CA LEU A 303 37.76 -15.12 -16.45
C LEU A 303 38.62 -13.87 -16.76
N GLY A 304 38.09 -12.66 -16.57
CA GLY A 304 38.80 -11.41 -16.91
C GLY A 304 38.93 -11.12 -18.41
N LEU A 305 38.18 -11.83 -19.26
CA LEU A 305 38.17 -11.64 -20.72
C LEU A 305 37.14 -10.59 -21.18
N ALA A 306 36.09 -10.37 -20.38
CA ALA A 306 35.08 -9.34 -20.58
C ALA A 306 34.98 -8.42 -19.35
N TYR A 307 34.68 -7.15 -19.54
CA TYR A 307 34.56 -6.15 -18.48
C TYR A 307 33.56 -5.06 -18.88
N ASP A 308 33.23 -4.14 -17.97
CA ASP A 308 32.24 -3.05 -18.19
C ASP A 308 30.87 -3.52 -18.72
N LEU A 309 30.39 -4.68 -18.26
CA LEU A 309 29.07 -5.19 -18.64
C LEU A 309 27.98 -4.21 -18.18
N LYS A 310 27.30 -3.61 -19.15
CA LYS A 310 26.23 -2.62 -18.94
C LYS A 310 24.92 -3.35 -18.65
N GLN A 311 24.24 -2.91 -17.59
CA GLN A 311 22.90 -3.35 -17.24
C GLN A 311 22.03 -2.13 -16.97
N PHE A 312 20.80 -2.15 -17.45
CA PHE A 312 19.84 -1.12 -17.05
C PHE A 312 19.44 -1.31 -15.59
N ARG A 313 19.13 -0.19 -14.93
CA ARG A 313 18.61 -0.23 -13.56
C ARG A 313 17.27 -0.95 -13.57
N ASN A 314 17.10 -1.93 -12.67
CA ASN A 314 15.86 -2.69 -12.57
C ASN A 314 14.61 -1.79 -12.48
N ASN A 315 14.71 -0.64 -11.81
CA ASN A 315 13.61 0.33 -11.74
C ASN A 315 13.13 0.83 -13.11
N GLU A 316 14.03 1.07 -14.08
CA GLU A 316 13.62 1.53 -15.42
C GLU A 316 12.99 0.40 -16.23
N ILE A 317 13.50 -0.83 -16.07
CA ILE A 317 12.93 -2.04 -16.68
C ILE A 317 11.51 -2.28 -16.14
N GLU A 318 11.33 -2.22 -14.81
CA GLU A 318 10.04 -2.42 -14.17
C GLU A 318 9.05 -1.29 -14.46
N LYS A 319 9.51 -0.04 -14.64
CA LYS A 319 8.67 1.05 -15.13
C LYS A 319 8.07 0.71 -16.50
N GLY A 320 8.86 0.23 -17.46
CA GLY A 320 8.37 -0.18 -18.77
C GLY A 320 7.33 -1.30 -18.68
N ARG A 321 7.62 -2.34 -17.87
CA ARG A 321 6.67 -3.43 -17.61
C ARG A 321 5.35 -2.95 -17.02
N VAL A 322 5.42 -2.13 -15.98
CA VAL A 322 4.22 -1.58 -15.32
C VAL A 322 3.44 -0.69 -16.28
N GLN A 323 4.10 0.11 -17.11
CA GLN A 323 3.44 0.94 -18.13
C GLN A 323 2.68 0.08 -19.15
N GLN A 324 3.30 -0.99 -19.67
CA GLN A 324 2.63 -1.90 -20.60
C GLN A 324 1.50 -2.70 -19.93
N LEU A 325 1.70 -3.17 -18.70
CA LEU A 325 0.63 -3.81 -17.92
C LEU A 325 -0.54 -2.86 -17.66
N GLN A 326 -0.25 -1.59 -17.34
CA GLN A 326 -1.25 -0.56 -17.14
C GLN A 326 -2.04 -0.31 -18.43
N LYS A 327 -1.36 -0.21 -19.58
CA LYS A 327 -2.01 -0.08 -20.88
C LYS A 327 -2.94 -1.25 -21.20
N LYS A 328 -2.48 -2.49 -21.00
CA LYS A 328 -3.31 -3.71 -21.16
C LYS A 328 -4.51 -3.70 -20.18
N LEU A 329 -4.29 -3.25 -18.95
CA LEU A 329 -5.34 -3.12 -17.94
C LEU A 329 -6.37 -2.06 -18.35
N ASP A 330 -5.93 -0.93 -18.86
CA ASP A 330 -6.80 0.17 -19.32
C ASP A 330 -7.64 -0.26 -20.52
N GLN A 331 -7.06 -0.97 -21.49
CA GLN A 331 -7.80 -1.57 -22.61
C GLN A 331 -8.85 -2.59 -22.14
N LYS A 332 -8.51 -3.42 -21.15
CA LYS A 332 -9.47 -4.35 -20.55
C LYS A 332 -10.58 -3.60 -19.81
N ARG A 333 -10.24 -2.56 -19.06
CA ARG A 333 -11.19 -1.70 -18.33
C ARG A 333 -12.16 -1.01 -19.28
N ALA A 334 -11.70 -0.52 -20.42
CA ALA A 334 -12.53 0.17 -21.41
C ALA A 334 -13.64 -0.72 -22.01
N ARG A 335 -13.50 -2.05 -21.93
CA ARG A 335 -14.51 -3.03 -22.41
C ARG A 335 -15.51 -3.48 -21.35
N LEU A 336 -15.31 -3.10 -20.09
CA LEU A 336 -16.18 -3.48 -18.98
C LEU A 336 -17.24 -2.40 -18.75
N ASP A 337 -18.44 -2.80 -18.36
CA ASP A 337 -19.46 -1.88 -17.88
C ASP A 337 -19.15 -1.47 -16.44
N TRP A 338 -18.98 -0.18 -16.23
CA TRP A 338 -18.69 0.44 -14.92
C TRP A 338 -19.83 1.31 -14.42
N GLY A 339 -20.98 1.26 -15.09
CA GLY A 339 -22.12 2.15 -14.89
C GLY A 339 -21.86 3.58 -15.36
N VAL A 340 -22.80 4.47 -15.05
CA VAL A 340 -22.70 5.89 -15.39
C VAL A 340 -21.55 6.54 -14.60
N PRO A 341 -20.61 7.24 -15.27
CA PRO A 341 -19.55 7.97 -14.59
C PRO A 341 -20.10 9.03 -13.61
N LEU A 342 -19.45 9.18 -12.45
CA LEU A 342 -19.93 10.06 -11.36
C LEU A 342 -20.02 11.53 -11.77
N ASP A 343 -19.14 11.98 -12.67
CA ASP A 343 -19.14 13.32 -13.25
C ASP A 343 -20.38 13.60 -14.11
N GLN A 344 -20.96 12.54 -14.69
CA GLN A 344 -22.17 12.61 -15.52
C GLN A 344 -23.46 12.44 -14.73
N LEU A 345 -23.38 12.06 -13.45
CA LEU A 345 -24.55 11.92 -12.60
C LEU A 345 -25.11 13.30 -12.20
N PRO A 346 -26.45 13.46 -12.19
CA PRO A 346 -27.09 14.66 -11.66
C PRO A 346 -26.83 14.80 -10.16
N VAL A 347 -26.73 16.04 -9.70
CA VAL A 347 -26.65 16.36 -8.26
C VAL A 347 -28.07 16.51 -7.76
N LEU A 348 -28.42 15.78 -6.72
CA LEU A 348 -29.71 15.79 -6.05
C LEU A 348 -29.54 16.39 -4.66
N ASP A 349 -30.49 17.21 -4.22
CA ASP A 349 -30.56 17.61 -2.82
C ASP A 349 -31.14 16.45 -1.97
N TRP A 350 -30.88 16.44 -0.67
CA TRP A 350 -31.34 15.34 0.20
C TRP A 350 -32.87 15.25 0.21
N GLU A 351 -33.54 16.39 0.25
CA GLU A 351 -35.00 16.47 0.18
C GLU A 351 -35.53 15.90 -1.14
N GLU A 352 -34.89 16.22 -2.26
CA GLU A 352 -35.25 15.73 -3.59
C GLU A 352 -35.08 14.20 -3.68
N TYR A 353 -33.98 13.67 -3.14
CA TYR A 353 -33.74 12.23 -3.05
C TYR A 353 -34.85 11.51 -2.26
N VAL A 354 -35.19 12.02 -1.08
CA VAL A 354 -36.22 11.44 -0.21
C VAL A 354 -37.61 11.56 -0.85
N GLU A 355 -37.92 12.69 -1.49
CA GLU A 355 -39.18 12.89 -2.21
C GLU A 355 -39.35 11.89 -3.36
N GLN A 356 -38.31 11.70 -4.18
CA GLN A 356 -38.33 10.72 -5.25
C GLN A 356 -38.51 9.28 -4.73
N ALA A 357 -37.91 8.95 -3.58
CA ALA A 357 -38.09 7.65 -2.94
C ALA A 357 -39.53 7.45 -2.42
N ASN A 358 -40.11 8.48 -1.79
CA ASN A 358 -41.49 8.46 -1.31
C ASN A 358 -42.52 8.37 -2.44
N ASN A 359 -42.20 8.93 -3.62
CA ASN A 359 -43.00 8.86 -4.83
C ASN A 359 -42.90 7.50 -5.56
N GLY A 360 -42.34 6.47 -4.92
CA GLY A 360 -42.38 5.09 -5.38
C GLY A 360 -41.13 4.61 -6.12
N ARG A 361 -40.08 5.43 -6.24
CA ARG A 361 -38.78 4.97 -6.73
C ARG A 361 -38.03 4.24 -5.63
N ALA A 362 -37.38 3.12 -5.95
CA ALA A 362 -36.63 2.37 -4.96
C ALA A 362 -35.17 2.86 -4.90
N LEU A 363 -34.98 4.06 -4.35
CA LEU A 363 -33.67 4.70 -4.28
C LEU A 363 -32.99 4.44 -2.94
N ILE A 364 -31.69 4.13 -2.97
CA ILE A 364 -30.83 4.05 -1.78
C ILE A 364 -29.60 4.95 -1.96
N ALA A 365 -29.14 5.58 -0.90
CA ALA A 365 -27.88 6.33 -0.90
C ALA A 365 -26.76 5.46 -0.29
N VAL A 366 -25.62 5.38 -0.96
CA VAL A 366 -24.41 4.72 -0.45
C VAL A 366 -23.21 5.60 -0.79
N ALA A 367 -22.47 6.03 0.24
CA ALA A 367 -21.35 6.95 0.18
C ALA A 367 -21.68 8.24 -0.61
N GLY A 368 -22.87 8.80 -0.40
CA GLY A 368 -23.34 10.00 -1.09
C GLY A 368 -23.73 9.79 -2.57
N VAL A 369 -23.72 8.57 -3.09
CA VAL A 369 -24.20 8.23 -4.43
C VAL A 369 -25.58 7.57 -4.34
N VAL A 370 -26.53 8.06 -5.13
CA VAL A 370 -27.89 7.53 -5.21
C VAL A 370 -27.96 6.42 -6.24
N HIS A 371 -28.52 5.29 -5.83
CA HIS A 371 -28.66 4.09 -6.65
C HIS A 371 -30.13 3.70 -6.75
N ASP A 372 -30.60 3.39 -7.96
CA ASP A 372 -31.93 2.84 -8.19
C ASP A 372 -31.86 1.32 -8.15
N VAL A 373 -32.36 0.73 -7.07
CA VAL A 373 -32.31 -0.72 -6.83
C VAL A 373 -33.61 -1.41 -7.18
N GLY A 374 -34.58 -0.73 -7.81
CA GLY A 374 -35.94 -1.24 -8.02
C GLY A 374 -35.99 -2.61 -8.69
N GLU A 375 -35.26 -2.78 -9.78
CA GLU A 375 -35.19 -4.06 -10.50
C GLU A 375 -34.44 -5.14 -9.72
N PHE A 376 -33.47 -4.74 -8.89
CA PHE A 376 -32.60 -5.64 -8.14
C PHE A 376 -33.19 -6.15 -6.83
N ILE A 377 -34.20 -5.48 -6.26
CA ILE A 377 -34.79 -5.86 -4.96
C ILE A 377 -35.19 -7.34 -4.90
N LYS A 378 -35.73 -7.88 -6.00
CA LYS A 378 -36.17 -9.27 -6.08
C LYS A 378 -35.02 -10.28 -6.10
N ASP A 379 -33.86 -9.86 -6.59
CA ASP A 379 -32.67 -10.68 -6.79
C ASP A 379 -31.64 -10.47 -5.67
N HIS A 380 -31.92 -9.56 -4.72
CA HIS A 380 -31.05 -9.29 -3.58
C HIS A 380 -30.95 -10.53 -2.67
N PRO A 381 -29.74 -11.13 -2.50
CA PRO A 381 -29.57 -12.41 -1.81
C PRO A 381 -29.86 -12.33 -0.31
N GLY A 382 -29.75 -11.15 0.31
CA GLY A 382 -30.13 -10.90 1.71
C GLY A 382 -31.64 -10.73 1.92
N GLY A 383 -32.45 -10.93 0.87
CA GLY A 383 -33.91 -10.84 0.92
C GLY A 383 -34.46 -9.43 0.67
N LYS A 384 -35.71 -9.38 0.18
CA LYS A 384 -36.41 -8.14 -0.21
C LYS A 384 -36.58 -7.16 0.94
N ALA A 385 -36.77 -7.65 2.18
CA ALA A 385 -37.04 -6.80 3.34
C ALA A 385 -35.83 -5.92 3.70
N MET A 386 -34.62 -6.49 3.65
CA MET A 386 -33.38 -5.82 4.05
C MET A 386 -32.98 -4.69 3.09
N ILE A 387 -33.16 -4.89 1.79
CA ILE A 387 -32.89 -3.84 0.80
C ILE A 387 -33.98 -2.76 0.83
N LYS A 388 -35.25 -3.16 1.04
CA LYS A 388 -36.36 -2.22 1.17
C LYS A 388 -36.23 -1.30 2.38
N SER A 389 -35.64 -1.77 3.49
CA SER A 389 -35.46 -0.94 4.70
C SER A 389 -34.49 0.22 4.51
N GLY A 390 -33.65 0.18 3.46
CA GLY A 390 -32.74 1.25 3.07
C GLY A 390 -33.32 2.26 2.07
N ILE A 391 -34.53 2.03 1.53
CA ILE A 391 -35.16 2.95 0.56
C ILE A 391 -35.38 4.32 1.20
N GLY A 392 -34.94 5.37 0.52
CA GLY A 392 -35.05 6.76 0.99
C GLY A 392 -34.10 7.10 2.15
N LYS A 393 -33.11 6.23 2.46
CA LYS A 393 -32.15 6.44 3.55
C LYS A 393 -30.70 6.38 3.07
N ASP A 394 -29.78 6.81 3.93
CA ASP A 394 -28.37 6.50 3.75
C ASP A 394 -28.09 5.05 4.23
N ALA A 395 -27.89 4.17 3.27
CA ALA A 395 -27.58 2.76 3.47
C ALA A 395 -26.06 2.49 3.55
N THR A 396 -25.20 3.52 3.63
CA THR A 396 -23.74 3.37 3.67
C THR A 396 -23.28 2.43 4.77
N ALA A 397 -23.75 2.64 6.01
CA ALA A 397 -23.40 1.78 7.13
C ALA A 397 -23.91 0.34 6.91
N MET A 398 -25.15 0.18 6.41
CA MET A 398 -25.71 -1.14 6.12
C MET A 398 -24.90 -1.90 5.05
N PHE A 399 -24.38 -1.18 4.06
CA PHE A 399 -23.63 -1.74 2.94
C PHE A 399 -22.17 -2.05 3.33
N ASN A 400 -21.55 -1.21 4.16
CA ASN A 400 -20.13 -1.26 4.55
C ASN A 400 -19.90 -1.84 5.96
N GLY A 401 -20.68 -2.84 6.38
CA GLY A 401 -20.36 -3.65 7.57
C GLY A 401 -21.07 -3.30 8.87
N GLY A 402 -21.92 -2.29 8.89
CA GLY A 402 -22.85 -2.04 10.00
C GLY A 402 -23.95 -3.10 10.10
N VAL A 403 -24.25 -3.81 9.01
CA VAL A 403 -25.15 -4.98 9.00
C VAL A 403 -24.45 -6.17 8.32
N TYR A 404 -23.98 -5.98 7.10
CA TYR A 404 -23.20 -6.98 6.38
C TYR A 404 -22.12 -6.31 5.54
N MET A 405 -20.90 -6.81 5.61
CA MET A 405 -19.80 -6.34 4.77
C MET A 405 -19.99 -6.88 3.35
N HIS A 406 -20.51 -6.04 2.45
CA HIS A 406 -20.79 -6.45 1.08
C HIS A 406 -19.51 -6.79 0.32
N SER A 407 -19.59 -7.85 -0.51
CA SER A 407 -18.43 -8.33 -1.27
C SER A 407 -18.03 -7.35 -2.37
N ASN A 408 -16.78 -7.41 -2.83
CA ASN A 408 -16.32 -6.61 -3.97
C ASN A 408 -17.20 -6.77 -5.22
N ALA A 409 -17.82 -7.94 -5.42
CA ALA A 409 -18.77 -8.16 -6.51
C ALA A 409 -20.06 -7.34 -6.33
N ALA A 410 -20.56 -7.21 -5.10
CA ALA A 410 -21.71 -6.35 -4.80
C ALA A 410 -21.37 -4.86 -5.01
N HIS A 411 -20.17 -4.41 -4.65
CA HIS A 411 -19.71 -3.05 -4.95
C HIS A 411 -19.64 -2.76 -6.46
N ASN A 412 -19.15 -3.73 -7.25
CA ASN A 412 -19.13 -3.62 -8.71
C ASN A 412 -20.55 -3.59 -9.28
N LEU A 413 -21.45 -4.45 -8.81
CA LEU A 413 -22.83 -4.48 -9.29
C LEU A 413 -23.57 -3.19 -8.95
N LEU A 414 -23.40 -2.67 -7.72
CA LEU A 414 -23.98 -1.40 -7.28
C LEU A 414 -23.58 -0.24 -8.20
N SER A 415 -22.37 -0.26 -8.78
CA SER A 415 -21.91 0.79 -9.70
C SER A 415 -22.78 0.93 -10.96
N THR A 416 -23.44 -0.15 -11.40
CA THR A 416 -24.33 -0.15 -12.58
C THR A 416 -25.70 0.49 -12.29
N MET A 417 -26.07 0.67 -11.03
CA MET A 417 -27.38 1.15 -10.58
C MET A 417 -27.40 2.65 -10.25
N ARG A 418 -26.31 3.38 -10.53
CA ARG A 418 -26.17 4.79 -10.14
C ARG A 418 -27.11 5.69 -10.95
N VAL A 419 -27.78 6.60 -10.25
CA VAL A 419 -28.73 7.56 -10.86
C VAL A 419 -28.54 9.01 -10.41
N GLY A 420 -27.78 9.26 -9.34
CA GLY A 420 -27.51 10.62 -8.87
C GLY A 420 -26.43 10.68 -7.79
N VAL A 421 -26.07 11.89 -7.37
CA VAL A 421 -25.14 12.16 -6.28
C VAL A 421 -25.78 13.19 -5.35
N ILE A 422 -25.69 12.97 -4.05
CA ILE A 422 -26.26 13.87 -3.05
C ILE A 422 -25.34 15.08 -2.83
N ARG A 423 -25.90 16.30 -2.88
CA ARG A 423 -25.18 17.54 -2.59
C ARG A 423 -24.59 17.49 -1.17
N GLY A 424 -23.30 17.82 -1.03
CA GLY A 424 -22.62 17.76 0.28
C GLY A 424 -22.12 16.37 0.72
N GLY A 425 -22.28 15.33 -0.10
CA GLY A 425 -21.61 14.04 0.12
C GLY A 425 -20.10 14.16 -0.09
N CYS A 426 -19.35 14.52 0.96
CA CYS A 426 -17.96 15.01 0.93
C CYS A 426 -17.00 14.29 -0.02
N GLU A 427 -17.02 12.96 -0.10
CA GLU A 427 -16.10 12.24 -1.00
C GLU A 427 -16.40 12.51 -2.47
N VAL A 428 -17.66 12.56 -2.89
CA VAL A 428 -18.00 12.68 -4.32
C VAL A 428 -17.82 14.11 -4.84
N GLU A 429 -18.09 15.13 -4.01
CA GLU A 429 -17.87 16.53 -4.39
C GLU A 429 -16.39 16.91 -4.50
N ILE A 430 -15.53 16.36 -3.63
CA ILE A 430 -14.07 16.54 -3.73
C ILE A 430 -13.55 15.90 -5.03
N TRP A 431 -14.05 14.72 -5.39
CA TRP A 431 -13.71 14.08 -6.66
C TRP A 431 -14.20 14.88 -7.86
N LYS A 432 -15.45 15.37 -7.83
CA LYS A 432 -16.05 16.17 -8.90
C LYS A 432 -15.34 17.51 -9.08
N ARG A 433 -14.99 18.22 -7.99
CA ARG A 433 -14.14 19.43 -8.05
C ARG A 433 -12.75 19.12 -8.56
N SER A 434 -12.09 18.07 -8.09
CA SER A 434 -10.73 17.72 -8.56
C SER A 434 -10.68 17.40 -10.06
N GLN A 435 -11.73 16.81 -10.63
CA GLN A 435 -11.84 16.54 -12.07
C GLN A 435 -12.33 17.76 -12.87
N MET A 436 -13.23 18.57 -12.31
CA MET A 436 -13.70 19.81 -12.94
C MET A 436 -12.62 20.89 -12.96
N GLU A 437 -11.74 20.94 -11.96
CA GLU A 437 -10.55 21.79 -11.92
C GLU A 437 -9.46 21.27 -12.87
N ALA A 438 -9.39 19.94 -13.10
CA ALA A 438 -8.58 19.32 -14.14
C ALA A 438 -9.23 19.43 -15.53
N LYS A 439 -9.67 20.63 -15.93
CA LYS A 439 -10.28 20.89 -17.25
C LYS A 439 -9.40 20.36 -18.38
N GLY A 440 -9.91 19.35 -19.08
CA GLY A 440 -9.74 19.19 -20.52
C GLY A 440 -8.64 18.25 -20.97
N GLU A 441 -8.86 16.93 -20.86
CA GLU A 441 -8.69 15.95 -21.94
C GLU A 441 -9.14 14.58 -21.41
N ILE A 442 -10.03 13.91 -22.15
CA ILE A 442 -10.27 12.49 -21.90
C ILE A 442 -8.94 11.79 -22.18
N ALA A 443 -8.24 11.34 -21.14
CA ALA A 443 -6.97 10.64 -21.30
C ALA A 443 -7.18 9.45 -22.25
N ARG A 444 -6.46 9.45 -23.37
CA ARG A 444 -6.46 8.37 -24.35
C ARG A 444 -5.12 7.64 -24.29
N ASP A 445 -5.15 6.34 -24.51
CA ASP A 445 -3.91 5.59 -24.67
C ASP A 445 -3.28 5.90 -26.04
N SER A 446 -2.10 5.36 -26.31
CA SER A 446 -1.42 5.57 -27.60
C SER A 446 -2.18 4.97 -28.81
N SER A 447 -3.21 4.15 -28.57
CA SER A 447 -4.11 3.63 -29.60
C SER A 447 -5.34 4.52 -29.80
N GLY A 448 -5.48 5.60 -29.03
CA GLY A 448 -6.59 6.54 -29.10
C GLY A 448 -7.82 6.11 -28.29
N ASP A 449 -7.73 5.00 -27.56
CA ASP A 449 -8.80 4.45 -26.73
C ASP A 449 -8.93 5.23 -25.42
N ARG A 450 -10.16 5.44 -24.96
CA ARG A 450 -10.41 6.15 -23.69
C ARG A 450 -9.85 5.35 -22.51
N ILE A 451 -8.94 5.97 -21.76
CA ILE A 451 -8.43 5.43 -20.51
C ILE A 451 -9.50 5.63 -19.43
N VAL A 452 -10.19 4.55 -19.08
CA VAL A 452 -11.11 4.51 -17.94
C VAL A 452 -10.29 4.18 -16.70
N ARG A 453 -9.75 5.20 -16.03
CA ARG A 453 -9.15 5.02 -14.70
C ARG A 453 -10.28 4.95 -13.69
N ALA A 454 -10.62 3.73 -13.27
CA ALA A 454 -11.29 3.54 -12.00
C ALA A 454 -10.31 4.06 -10.92
N GLY A 455 -10.48 5.30 -10.50
CA GLY A 455 -10.01 5.74 -9.19
C GLY A 455 -10.69 4.92 -8.09
N LEU A 456 -10.46 5.27 -6.82
CA LEU A 456 -11.19 4.68 -5.70
C LEU A 456 -12.69 4.80 -6.01
N GLN A 457 -13.36 3.70 -6.36
CA GLN A 457 -14.81 3.74 -6.51
C GLN A 457 -15.35 4.14 -5.13
N PRO A 458 -16.10 5.25 -5.00
CA PRO A 458 -16.58 5.71 -3.70
C PRO A 458 -17.52 4.69 -3.03
N THR A 459 -18.03 3.71 -3.80
CA THR A 459 -18.77 2.58 -3.24
C THR A 459 -17.88 1.68 -2.38
N LYS A 460 -16.56 1.58 -2.62
CA LYS A 460 -15.63 0.76 -1.83
C LYS A 460 -14.79 1.67 -0.93
N VAL A 461 -15.27 1.88 0.29
CA VAL A 461 -14.46 2.50 1.34
C VAL A 461 -13.32 1.53 1.68
N LEU A 462 -12.10 1.86 1.27
CA LEU A 462 -10.91 1.12 1.67
C LEU A 462 -10.67 1.41 3.17
N GLN A 463 -10.86 0.40 4.01
CA GLN A 463 -10.08 0.37 5.26
C GLN A 463 -8.61 0.30 4.86
N ASN A 464 -7.94 1.45 4.94
CA ASN A 464 -6.52 1.55 4.62
C ASN A 464 -5.71 0.83 5.70
N VAL A 465 -5.11 -0.31 5.34
CA VAL A 465 -3.97 -0.94 6.04
C VAL A 465 -2.82 -1.08 5.01
N PRO A 466 -1.54 -1.19 5.41
CA PRO A 466 -0.56 -0.13 5.43
C PRO A 466 0.53 -0.39 4.36
N THR A 467 0.31 0.04 3.12
CA THR A 467 1.26 -0.19 2.00
C THR A 467 2.53 0.67 2.11
N ALA A 468 2.44 1.88 2.65
CA ALA A 468 3.61 2.76 2.85
C ALA A 468 4.57 2.21 3.91
N ASP A 469 4.03 1.65 5.00
CA ASP A 469 4.85 1.14 6.10
C ASP A 469 5.62 -0.11 5.70
N ALA A 470 5.00 -1.01 4.93
CA ALA A 470 5.67 -2.20 4.43
C ALA A 470 6.91 -1.87 3.58
N VAL A 471 6.82 -0.84 2.72
CA VAL A 471 7.94 -0.38 1.89
C VAL A 471 9.06 0.25 2.73
N LEU A 472 8.69 1.10 3.70
CA LEU A 472 9.65 1.76 4.59
C LEU A 472 10.36 0.76 5.52
N ILE A 473 9.64 -0.27 5.98
CA ILE A 473 10.18 -1.36 6.80
C ILE A 473 11.13 -2.25 5.97
N HIS A 474 10.77 -2.59 4.74
CA HIS A 474 11.61 -3.42 3.86
C HIS A 474 12.90 -2.70 3.45
N ALA A 475 12.83 -1.39 3.19
CA ALA A 475 13.98 -0.55 2.87
C ALA A 475 14.88 -0.25 4.10
N ARG A 476 14.51 -0.73 5.30
CA ARG A 476 15.16 -0.41 6.59
C ARG A 476 15.19 1.09 6.94
N LEU A 477 14.37 1.89 6.26
CA LEU A 477 14.20 3.32 6.51
C LEU A 477 13.28 3.59 7.71
N ARG A 478 12.45 2.59 8.06
CA ARG A 478 11.65 2.56 9.28
C ARG A 478 11.87 1.23 10.00
N PRO A 479 12.08 1.22 11.33
CA PRO A 479 12.19 -0.04 12.08
C PRO A 479 10.88 -0.82 12.02
N ASN A 480 10.98 -2.14 11.85
CA ASN A 480 9.81 -3.01 11.82
C ASN A 480 9.06 -2.95 13.17
N PRO A 481 7.84 -2.38 13.24
CA PRO A 481 7.09 -2.26 14.48
C PRO A 481 6.70 -3.64 15.03
N TYR A 482 6.61 -4.68 14.20
CA TYR A 482 6.35 -6.07 14.63
C TYR A 482 7.53 -6.71 15.38
N LEU A 483 8.73 -6.11 15.33
CA LEU A 483 9.89 -6.53 16.12
C LEU A 483 10.03 -5.73 17.42
N LYS A 484 9.12 -4.79 17.69
CA LYS A 484 9.13 -4.02 18.93
C LYS A 484 8.75 -4.95 20.09
N HIS A 485 9.55 -4.96 21.16
CA HIS A 485 9.41 -5.86 22.33
C HIS A 485 9.62 -7.35 22.05
N VAL A 486 10.07 -7.70 20.84
CA VAL A 486 10.55 -9.05 20.53
C VAL A 486 11.94 -9.23 21.13
N HIS A 487 12.11 -10.25 21.98
CA HIS A 487 13.43 -10.62 22.47
C HIS A 487 14.24 -11.23 21.34
N LYS A 488 15.29 -10.51 20.92
CA LYS A 488 16.23 -10.98 19.90
C LYS A 488 17.16 -12.04 20.51
N GLY A 489 17.25 -13.20 19.87
CA GLY A 489 17.99 -14.35 20.38
C GLY A 489 17.11 -15.36 21.12
N ARG A 490 17.75 -16.37 21.74
CA ARG A 490 17.05 -17.49 22.38
C ARG A 490 16.72 -17.18 23.84
N SER A 491 15.45 -17.37 24.22
CA SER A 491 15.00 -17.27 25.62
C SER A 491 14.17 -18.49 26.03
N THR A 492 14.12 -18.74 27.34
CA THR A 492 13.38 -19.82 28.00
C THR A 492 12.72 -19.28 29.27
N ALA A 493 11.48 -19.70 29.54
CA ALA A 493 10.80 -19.45 30.81
C ALA A 493 11.08 -20.59 31.80
N LEU A 494 11.40 -20.23 33.06
CA LEU A 494 11.62 -21.18 34.16
C LEU A 494 10.82 -20.71 35.38
N VAL A 495 10.09 -21.61 36.05
CA VAL A 495 9.41 -21.27 37.31
C VAL A 495 10.48 -21.13 38.44
N PRO A 496 10.42 -20.08 39.29
CA PRO A 496 11.31 -19.89 40.44
C PRO A 496 11.21 -21.03 41.45
N ASP A 497 12.31 -21.28 42.17
CA ASP A 497 12.28 -22.18 43.33
C ASP A 497 11.56 -21.56 44.54
N GLU A 498 11.43 -22.31 45.62
CA GLU A 498 10.71 -21.90 46.85
C GLU A 498 11.30 -20.64 47.50
N ASN A 499 12.54 -20.28 47.18
CA ASN A 499 13.22 -19.07 47.66
C ASN A 499 13.17 -17.93 46.63
N GLY A 500 12.46 -18.11 45.51
CA GLY A 500 12.37 -17.14 44.41
C GLY A 500 13.61 -17.09 43.51
N VAL A 501 14.54 -18.05 43.62
CA VAL A 501 15.78 -18.09 42.85
C VAL A 501 15.59 -18.96 41.60
N VAL A 502 16.20 -18.56 40.48
CA VAL A 502 16.10 -19.26 39.19
C VAL A 502 17.52 -19.55 38.66
N ASP A 503 17.89 -20.82 38.62
CA ASP A 503 19.16 -21.28 38.03
C ASP A 503 18.96 -21.61 36.54
N GLN A 504 19.48 -20.75 35.66
CA GLN A 504 19.38 -20.94 34.21
C GLN A 504 20.20 -22.12 33.66
N SER A 505 21.12 -22.69 34.45
CA SER A 505 22.01 -23.77 34.00
C SER A 505 21.34 -25.15 34.07
N LYS A 506 20.16 -25.27 34.69
CA LYS A 506 19.46 -26.55 34.93
C LYS A 506 18.01 -26.50 34.42
N PRO A 507 17.42 -27.66 34.06
CA PRO A 507 15.98 -27.76 33.76
C PRO A 507 15.11 -27.29 34.93
N SER A 508 13.87 -26.86 34.65
CA SER A 508 12.97 -26.43 35.71
C SER A 508 12.72 -27.55 36.72
N ARG A 509 12.89 -27.24 38.01
CA ARG A 509 12.67 -28.17 39.13
C ARG A 509 11.22 -28.24 39.60
N GLN A 510 10.33 -27.45 38.98
CA GLN A 510 8.91 -27.40 39.28
C GLN A 510 8.12 -28.11 38.18
N LYS A 511 7.01 -28.75 38.55
CA LYS A 511 6.05 -29.27 37.59
C LYS A 511 5.23 -28.13 36.98
N VAL A 512 4.57 -28.41 35.85
CA VAL A 512 3.62 -27.49 35.21
C VAL A 512 2.45 -28.28 34.67
N ALA A 513 1.24 -27.78 34.89
CA ALA A 513 0.03 -28.30 34.28
C ALA A 513 -0.46 -27.35 33.19
N ILE A 514 -1.03 -27.91 32.13
CA ILE A 514 -1.59 -27.18 30.99
C ILE A 514 -3.02 -27.64 30.81
N LEU A 515 -3.95 -26.68 30.76
CA LEU A 515 -5.35 -26.91 30.41
C LEU A 515 -5.61 -26.29 29.04
N LEU A 516 -6.04 -27.12 28.10
CA LEU A 516 -6.63 -26.70 26.83
C LEU A 516 -8.15 -26.77 26.99
N LEU A 517 -8.84 -25.67 26.76
CA LEU A 517 -10.28 -25.53 26.95
C LEU A 517 -10.88 -24.90 25.69
N GLY A 518 -11.67 -25.68 24.94
CA GLY A 518 -12.33 -25.25 23.72
C GLY A 518 -13.79 -24.88 23.98
N ALA A 519 -14.23 -23.78 23.39
CA ALA A 519 -15.62 -23.32 23.36
C ALA A 519 -16.04 -23.11 21.91
N LYS A 520 -16.88 -24.00 21.39
CA LYS A 520 -17.27 -24.07 19.99
C LYS A 520 -18.72 -23.66 19.77
N SER A 521 -18.95 -22.83 18.75
CA SER A 521 -20.28 -22.53 18.23
C SER A 521 -20.48 -23.16 16.86
N ASN A 522 -21.44 -24.08 16.77
CA ASN A 522 -21.97 -24.57 15.49
C ASN A 522 -23.23 -23.78 15.06
N HIS A 523 -23.61 -22.75 15.82
CA HIS A 523 -24.76 -21.91 15.52
C HIS A 523 -24.47 -20.97 14.32
N PRO A 524 -25.44 -20.67 13.43
CA PRO A 524 -25.25 -19.76 12.30
C PRO A 524 -24.77 -18.34 12.67
N PHE A 525 -25.15 -17.86 13.86
CA PHE A 525 -24.64 -16.59 14.43
C PHE A 525 -23.24 -16.70 15.06
N GLY A 526 -22.59 -17.87 15.00
CA GLY A 526 -21.25 -18.09 15.53
C GLY A 526 -21.15 -17.75 17.02
N ILE A 527 -20.11 -17.01 17.39
CA ILE A 527 -19.88 -16.57 18.78
C ILE A 527 -20.92 -15.55 19.30
N LEU A 528 -21.75 -15.00 18.40
CA LEU A 528 -22.83 -14.07 18.75
C LEU A 528 -24.16 -14.77 19.03
N ALA A 529 -24.20 -16.10 18.99
CA ALA A 529 -25.36 -16.84 19.44
C ALA A 529 -25.65 -16.46 20.92
N PRO A 530 -26.89 -16.13 21.29
CA PRO A 530 -27.23 -15.74 22.67
C PRO A 530 -26.68 -16.70 23.73
N GLN A 531 -26.72 -17.99 23.41
CA GLN A 531 -26.21 -19.08 24.24
C GLN A 531 -24.67 -19.07 24.38
N PHE A 532 -23.96 -18.68 23.30
CA PHE A 532 -22.50 -18.55 23.31
C PHE A 532 -22.06 -17.29 24.07
N VAL A 533 -22.83 -16.21 24.00
CA VAL A 533 -22.60 -14.99 24.79
C VAL A 533 -22.75 -15.30 26.28
N GLU A 534 -23.81 -16.03 26.66
CA GLU A 534 -24.02 -16.47 28.05
C GLU A 534 -22.87 -17.35 28.54
N MET A 535 -22.43 -18.33 27.73
CA MET A 535 -21.23 -19.13 28.01
C MET A 535 -19.98 -18.25 28.18
N GLY A 536 -19.81 -17.24 27.31
CA GLY A 536 -18.73 -16.26 27.39
C GLY A 536 -18.72 -15.47 28.70
N THR A 537 -19.89 -15.15 29.28
CA THR A 537 -19.96 -14.46 30.57
C THR A 537 -19.36 -15.30 31.71
N TRP A 538 -19.56 -16.62 31.70
CA TRP A 538 -18.95 -17.53 32.67
C TRP A 538 -17.43 -17.59 32.51
N PHE A 539 -16.93 -17.67 31.26
CA PHE A 539 -15.49 -17.62 30.97
C PHE A 539 -14.83 -16.31 31.40
N THR A 540 -15.49 -15.17 31.18
CA THR A 540 -15.01 -13.86 31.62
C THR A 540 -14.94 -13.76 33.14
N LYS A 541 -15.98 -14.22 33.85
CA LYS A 541 -15.98 -14.25 35.33
C LYS A 541 -14.82 -15.11 35.88
N MET A 542 -14.61 -16.30 35.31
CA MET A 542 -13.50 -17.17 35.69
C MET A 542 -12.14 -16.55 35.37
N SER A 543 -12.01 -15.88 34.23
CA SER A 543 -10.77 -15.18 33.84
C SER A 543 -10.45 -14.02 34.79
N MET A 544 -11.47 -13.27 35.24
CA MET A 544 -11.31 -12.20 36.23
C MET A 544 -10.92 -12.74 37.62
N GLN A 545 -11.32 -13.96 37.98
CA GLN A 545 -10.86 -14.62 39.20
C GLN A 545 -9.34 -14.89 39.15
N PHE A 546 -8.80 -15.24 37.98
CA PHE A 546 -7.36 -15.50 37.81
C PHE A 546 -6.47 -14.27 38.01
N ASP A 547 -6.98 -13.09 37.68
CA ASP A 547 -6.23 -11.82 37.78
C ASP A 547 -6.42 -11.10 39.12
N SER A 548 -7.54 -11.33 39.82
CA SER A 548 -7.83 -10.71 41.11
C SER A 548 -7.22 -11.46 42.31
N GLU A 549 -7.04 -12.78 42.24
CA GLU A 549 -6.42 -13.57 43.29
C GLU A 549 -4.90 -13.74 43.08
N ARG A 550 -4.09 -12.81 43.60
CA ARG A 550 -2.64 -13.02 43.76
C ARG A 550 -2.17 -12.72 45.19
N PRO A 551 -1.55 -13.68 45.91
CA PRO A 551 -1.47 -15.15 45.74
C PRO A 551 -2.47 -15.91 46.66
N PRO A 552 -3.10 -17.04 46.24
CA PRO A 552 -2.43 -18.33 46.04
C PRO A 552 -3.04 -19.29 44.95
N SER A 553 -3.61 -18.81 43.84
CA SER A 553 -4.40 -19.62 42.88
C SER A 553 -3.64 -20.63 41.98
N GLY A 554 -2.31 -20.61 41.94
CA GLY A 554 -1.50 -21.51 41.10
C GLY A 554 -1.56 -21.27 39.59
N PHE A 555 -2.31 -20.26 39.11
CA PHE A 555 -2.41 -19.87 37.71
C PHE A 555 -1.19 -19.07 37.22
N LEU A 556 -0.57 -19.52 36.13
CA LEU A 556 0.66 -18.96 35.55
C LEU A 556 0.39 -18.09 34.31
N GLY A 557 -0.81 -18.10 33.75
CA GLY A 557 -1.22 -17.29 32.61
C GLY A 557 -1.92 -18.08 31.52
N GLN A 558 -2.53 -17.38 30.56
CA GLN A 558 -3.34 -17.99 29.51
C GLN A 558 -3.13 -17.27 28.17
N VAL A 559 -3.21 -18.04 27.08
CA VAL A 559 -3.32 -17.52 25.72
C VAL A 559 -4.62 -18.00 25.09
N ASN A 560 -5.20 -17.16 24.24
CA ASN A 560 -6.46 -17.45 23.57
C ASN A 560 -6.19 -17.57 22.07
N TYR A 561 -6.74 -18.60 21.45
CA TYR A 561 -6.69 -18.82 20.01
C TYR A 561 -8.11 -18.91 19.48
N GLU A 562 -8.36 -18.31 18.31
CA GLU A 562 -9.58 -18.56 17.55
C GLU A 562 -9.25 -19.57 16.44
N ARG A 563 -10.09 -20.59 16.31
CA ARG A 563 -10.04 -21.58 15.25
C ARG A 563 -11.37 -21.57 14.51
N GLN A 564 -11.30 -21.70 13.19
CA GLN A 564 -12.44 -22.05 12.36
C GLN A 564 -12.25 -23.47 11.83
N ASP A 565 -13.26 -24.31 11.97
CA ASP A 565 -13.21 -25.64 11.36
C ASP A 565 -13.51 -25.58 9.85
N GLU A 566 -13.24 -26.68 9.13
CA GLU A 566 -13.42 -26.75 7.67
C GLU A 566 -14.87 -26.51 7.21
N ARG A 567 -15.84 -26.59 8.12
CA ARG A 567 -17.27 -26.35 7.87
C ARG A 567 -17.70 -24.93 8.25
N GLY A 568 -16.77 -24.08 8.69
CA GLY A 568 -17.00 -22.68 9.01
C GLY A 568 -17.40 -22.39 10.46
N ALA A 569 -17.54 -23.42 11.32
CA ALA A 569 -17.87 -23.24 12.73
C ALA A 569 -16.68 -22.67 13.50
N ARG A 570 -16.95 -21.74 14.43
CA ARG A 570 -15.90 -21.03 15.18
C ARG A 570 -15.72 -21.64 16.58
N GLU A 571 -14.47 -21.75 17.00
CA GLU A 571 -14.05 -22.27 18.29
C GLU A 571 -13.04 -21.33 18.94
N LEU A 572 -13.30 -20.92 20.17
CA LEU A 572 -12.34 -20.23 21.02
C LEU A 572 -11.60 -21.27 21.87
N CYS A 573 -10.29 -21.37 21.71
CA CYS A 573 -9.44 -22.27 22.46
C CYS A 573 -8.60 -21.46 23.46
N PHE A 574 -8.81 -21.74 24.75
CA PHE A 574 -8.09 -21.17 25.86
C PHE A 574 -6.99 -22.15 26.29
N LEU A 575 -5.73 -21.75 26.22
CA LEU A 575 -4.60 -22.54 26.70
C LEU A 575 -4.00 -21.86 27.92
N SER A 576 -4.23 -22.47 29.09
CA SER A 576 -3.80 -21.94 30.38
C SER A 576 -2.71 -22.80 31.01
N TYR A 577 -1.80 -22.14 31.72
CA TYR A 577 -0.67 -22.74 32.42
C TYR A 577 -0.89 -22.64 33.93
N TRP A 578 -0.59 -23.71 34.64
CA TRP A 578 -0.82 -23.87 36.07
C TRP A 578 0.43 -24.47 36.72
N ARG A 579 0.66 -24.15 37.99
CA ARG A 579 1.80 -24.69 38.75
C ARG A 579 1.68 -26.20 38.96
N SER A 580 0.46 -26.73 39.06
CA SER A 580 0.21 -28.15 39.27
C SER A 580 -1.21 -28.55 38.89
N ILE A 581 -1.46 -29.86 38.70
CA ILE A 581 -2.83 -30.37 38.58
C ILE A 581 -3.63 -30.12 39.87
N GLU A 582 -3.01 -30.16 41.04
CA GLU A 582 -3.71 -29.93 42.31
C GLU A 582 -4.25 -28.49 42.41
N ASP A 583 -3.48 -27.51 41.94
CA ASP A 583 -3.93 -26.12 41.87
C ASP A 583 -5.09 -25.96 40.87
N LEU A 584 -4.98 -26.59 39.70
CA LEU A 584 -6.07 -26.60 38.70
C LEU A 584 -7.31 -27.32 39.24
N HIS A 585 -7.13 -28.41 39.98
CA HIS A 585 -8.21 -29.15 40.61
C HIS A 585 -8.90 -28.32 41.70
N ALA A 586 -8.13 -27.62 42.52
CA ALA A 586 -8.68 -26.67 43.50
C ALA A 586 -9.53 -25.58 42.81
N PHE A 587 -9.08 -25.06 41.67
CA PHE A 587 -9.87 -24.13 40.86
C PHE A 587 -11.16 -24.76 40.29
N ALA A 588 -11.09 -25.99 39.76
CA ALA A 588 -12.25 -26.69 39.23
C ALA A 588 -13.35 -26.93 40.29
N HIS A 589 -12.95 -26.99 41.56
CA HIS A 589 -13.85 -27.10 42.71
C HIS A 589 -14.23 -25.76 43.35
N SER A 590 -13.74 -24.63 42.81
CA SER A 590 -14.12 -23.30 43.30
C SER A 590 -15.62 -23.03 43.10
N PRO A 591 -16.25 -22.22 43.97
CA PRO A 591 -17.67 -21.89 43.86
C PRO A 591 -18.06 -21.39 42.47
N LEU A 592 -17.25 -20.49 41.89
CA LEU A 592 -17.53 -19.89 40.59
C LEU A 592 -17.48 -20.90 39.43
N HIS A 593 -16.46 -21.77 39.41
CA HIS A 593 -16.39 -22.82 38.39
C HIS A 593 -17.51 -23.86 38.57
N ARG A 594 -17.87 -24.20 39.82
CA ARG A 594 -18.99 -25.12 40.10
C ARG A 594 -20.34 -24.54 39.70
N ASP A 595 -20.53 -23.23 39.81
CA ASP A 595 -21.74 -22.55 39.33
C ASP A 595 -21.81 -22.54 37.80
N ALA A 596 -20.69 -22.29 37.12
CA ALA A 596 -20.60 -22.40 35.66
C ALA A 596 -20.87 -23.84 35.17
N TRP A 597 -20.37 -24.85 35.89
CA TRP A 597 -20.62 -26.26 35.58
C TRP A 597 -22.09 -26.65 35.74
N ARG A 598 -22.74 -26.24 36.84
CA ARG A 598 -24.17 -26.50 37.08
C ARG A 598 -25.04 -25.81 36.03
N TRP A 599 -24.67 -24.60 35.62
CA TRP A 599 -25.30 -23.93 34.48
C TRP A 599 -25.16 -24.80 33.23
N TRP A 600 -23.94 -25.18 32.86
CA TRP A 600 -23.67 -26.01 31.69
C TRP A 600 -24.47 -27.34 31.65
N GLU A 601 -24.51 -28.07 32.77
CA GLU A 601 -25.30 -29.33 32.87
C GLU A 601 -26.80 -29.10 32.66
N LYS A 602 -27.32 -27.97 33.13
CA LYS A 602 -28.74 -27.62 32.99
C LYS A 602 -29.08 -27.29 31.53
N THR A 603 -28.22 -26.54 30.85
CA THR A 603 -28.48 -26.03 29.50
C THR A 603 -28.04 -26.98 28.37
N LEU A 604 -27.32 -28.06 28.68
CA LEU A 604 -26.80 -29.01 27.67
C LEU A 604 -27.89 -29.60 26.75
N LYS A 605 -29.12 -29.78 27.27
CA LYS A 605 -30.27 -30.28 26.51
C LYS A 605 -30.95 -29.21 25.64
N GLU A 606 -30.74 -27.94 25.96
CA GLU A 606 -31.37 -26.79 25.30
C GLU A 606 -30.45 -26.13 24.26
N HIS A 607 -29.17 -26.51 24.23
CA HIS A 607 -28.12 -25.87 23.44
C HIS A 607 -27.30 -26.89 22.63
N ASP A 608 -27.97 -27.62 21.73
CA ASP A 608 -27.38 -28.67 20.88
C ASP A 608 -26.34 -28.18 19.85
N MET A 609 -26.26 -26.87 19.63
CA MET A 609 -25.29 -26.24 18.72
C MET A 609 -24.00 -25.76 19.41
N LEU A 610 -23.90 -25.84 20.74
CA LEU A 610 -22.70 -25.46 21.49
C LEU A 610 -21.83 -26.67 21.82
N GLY A 611 -20.52 -26.48 21.82
CA GLY A 611 -19.56 -27.49 22.27
C GLY A 611 -18.59 -26.92 23.28
N ILE A 612 -18.29 -27.67 24.33
CA ILE A 612 -17.14 -27.43 25.21
C ILE A 612 -16.25 -28.68 25.16
N SER A 613 -14.94 -28.47 25.09
CA SER A 613 -13.93 -29.51 25.18
C SER A 613 -12.87 -29.11 26.20
N HIS A 614 -12.30 -30.06 26.93
CA HIS A 614 -11.12 -29.79 27.75
C HIS A 614 -10.12 -30.94 27.78
N GLU A 615 -8.83 -30.62 27.81
CA GLU A 615 -7.73 -31.57 27.91
C GLU A 615 -6.71 -31.04 28.92
N ILE A 616 -6.24 -31.91 29.82
CA ILE A 616 -5.33 -31.55 30.91
C ILE A 616 -4.08 -32.41 30.82
N TYR A 617 -2.91 -31.77 30.87
CA TYR A 617 -1.61 -32.40 30.84
C TYR A 617 -0.73 -31.87 31.98
N GLU A 618 0.02 -32.73 32.67
CA GLU A 618 1.07 -32.31 33.62
C GLU A 618 2.42 -32.83 33.18
N ALA A 619 3.42 -31.97 33.20
CA ALA A 619 4.80 -32.33 32.97
C ALA A 619 5.55 -32.37 34.32
N PRO A 620 6.25 -33.47 34.64
CA PRO A 620 7.03 -33.57 35.88
C PRO A 620 8.21 -32.60 35.87
N PRO A 621 8.85 -32.34 37.02
CA PRO A 621 10.11 -31.60 37.08
C PRO A 621 11.14 -32.14 36.09
N GLY A 622 11.75 -31.25 35.29
CA GLY A 622 12.68 -31.61 34.21
C GLY A 622 12.04 -32.16 32.93
N GLY A 623 10.72 -32.38 32.90
CA GLY A 623 9.96 -32.92 31.77
C GLY A 623 9.39 -31.87 30.80
N TRP A 624 9.71 -30.59 30.98
CA TRP A 624 9.22 -29.50 30.11
C TRP A 624 10.28 -28.43 29.85
N GLU A 625 10.22 -27.82 28.67
CA GLU A 625 10.98 -26.62 28.31
C GLU A 625 10.13 -25.66 27.48
N SER A 626 10.39 -24.36 27.59
CA SER A 626 9.85 -23.35 26.66
C SER A 626 11.02 -22.71 25.91
N ARG A 627 11.01 -22.71 24.58
CA ARG A 627 12.03 -22.02 23.76
C ARG A 627 11.38 -20.99 22.87
N LYS A 628 11.91 -19.77 22.88
CA LYS A 628 11.47 -18.68 22.01
C LYS A 628 12.66 -18.05 21.32
N VAL A 629 12.52 -17.77 20.03
CA VAL A 629 13.53 -17.11 19.20
C VAL A 629 12.85 -15.99 18.43
N ASN A 630 13.29 -14.75 18.64
CA ASN A 630 12.77 -13.58 17.92
C ASN A 630 11.24 -13.49 17.97
N GLN A 631 10.65 -13.81 19.12
CA GLN A 631 9.21 -13.73 19.36
C GLN A 631 8.91 -12.89 20.61
N PHE A 632 7.73 -12.30 20.65
CA PHE A 632 7.21 -11.66 21.87
C PHE A 632 7.02 -12.73 22.97
N PRO A 633 7.36 -12.44 24.23
CA PRO A 633 7.24 -13.42 25.31
C PRO A 633 5.76 -13.80 25.55
N THR A 634 5.39 -15.05 25.28
CA THR A 634 4.09 -15.63 25.76
C THR A 634 3.92 -15.50 27.29
N PRO A 635 2.68 -15.51 27.81
CA PRO A 635 2.34 -15.28 29.22
C PRO A 635 3.16 -16.09 30.24
N LEU A 636 3.46 -17.36 29.95
CA LEU A 636 4.34 -18.18 30.80
C LEU A 636 5.74 -17.56 30.99
N ALA A 637 6.27 -16.87 29.96
CA ALA A 637 7.55 -16.17 30.05
C ALA A 637 7.44 -14.78 30.66
N LEU A 638 6.33 -14.06 30.48
CA LEU A 638 6.17 -12.72 31.06
C LEU A 638 6.28 -12.72 32.59
N ARG A 639 5.96 -13.84 33.26
CA ARG A 639 6.04 -13.96 34.72
C ARG A 639 7.40 -14.41 35.24
N HIS A 640 8.22 -15.12 34.44
CA HIS A 640 9.43 -15.79 34.94
C HIS A 640 10.60 -15.87 33.93
N GLN A 641 10.79 -14.86 33.09
CA GLN A 641 11.90 -14.82 32.13
C GLN A 641 13.22 -14.39 32.78
N ILE A 642 14.32 -15.05 32.41
CA ILE A 642 15.67 -14.50 32.64
C ILE A 642 16.51 -14.67 31.36
N PRO A 643 17.15 -13.60 30.85
CA PRO A 643 18.00 -13.68 29.65
C PRO A 643 19.21 -14.58 29.92
N LYS A 644 19.47 -15.57 29.06
CA LYS A 644 20.80 -16.19 28.97
C LYS A 644 21.69 -15.22 28.21
N PHE A 645 22.59 -14.53 28.91
CA PHE A 645 23.69 -13.83 28.24
C PHE A 645 24.53 -14.89 27.50
N ALA A 646 24.43 -14.88 26.17
CA ALA A 646 25.45 -15.51 25.35
C ALA A 646 26.77 -14.79 25.66
N LYS A 647 27.81 -15.56 26.03
CA LYS A 647 29.19 -15.08 26.07
C LYS A 647 29.52 -14.46 24.70
N LEU A 648 29.42 -13.14 24.61
CA LEU A 648 30.07 -12.37 23.56
C LEU A 648 31.46 -12.03 24.09
N THR A 649 32.40 -12.82 23.61
CA THR A 649 33.84 -12.63 23.72
C THR A 649 34.22 -11.22 23.29
N THR A 650 35.01 -10.57 24.15
CA THR A 650 36.05 -9.56 23.90
C THR A 650 36.37 -9.28 22.43
N ASP A 651 36.14 -8.03 21.97
CA ASP A 651 37.24 -7.14 21.53
C ASP A 651 36.79 -5.67 21.32
N GLN A 652 37.53 -4.76 21.97
CA GLN A 652 38.04 -3.42 21.58
C GLN A 652 37.33 -2.59 20.47
N ARG A 653 37.29 -1.24 20.43
CA ARG A 653 37.82 -0.10 21.23
C ARG A 653 37.32 1.22 20.57
N ALA A 654 37.18 2.27 21.39
CA ALA A 654 37.42 3.72 21.12
C ALA A 654 36.43 4.48 20.19
N ARG A 655 36.01 5.74 20.41
CA ARG A 655 36.54 6.92 21.13
C ARG A 655 35.39 7.78 21.71
N GLY A 656 35.72 8.62 22.69
CA GLY A 656 34.82 9.52 23.43
C GLY A 656 34.52 10.88 22.76
N PRO A 657 33.92 11.83 23.51
CA PRO A 657 33.17 12.97 22.98
C PRO A 657 33.95 14.30 23.02
N GLU A 658 33.62 15.24 22.12
CA GLU A 658 34.09 16.63 22.20
C GLU A 658 32.95 17.64 21.94
N ARG A 659 33.03 18.75 22.68
CA ARG A 659 32.07 19.85 22.79
C ARG A 659 32.46 21.02 21.87
N ALA A 660 31.40 21.72 21.41
CA ALA A 660 31.27 23.17 21.16
C ALA A 660 32.05 23.83 20.02
N VAL A 661 31.33 24.64 19.22
CA VAL A 661 31.46 26.12 19.07
C VAL A 661 30.82 26.56 17.73
N LEU A 662 29.91 27.54 17.79
CA LEU A 662 29.42 28.35 16.67
C LEU A 662 30.37 29.54 16.40
N PRO A 663 30.42 30.07 15.17
CA PRO A 663 30.46 31.52 15.01
C PRO A 663 29.47 32.08 13.97
N SER A 664 29.19 33.37 14.15
CA SER A 664 28.19 34.22 13.53
C SER A 664 28.76 35.15 12.43
N ASP A 665 27.83 35.73 11.65
CA ASP A 665 27.86 37.02 10.91
C ASP A 665 28.84 37.15 9.70
N ALA A 666 28.58 37.84 8.57
CA ALA A 666 27.50 38.71 8.09
C ALA A 666 27.56 38.87 6.53
N THR A 667 26.37 39.00 5.91
CA THR A 667 25.91 39.92 4.83
C THR A 667 26.75 40.32 3.59
N ASP A 668 26.16 40.18 2.39
CA ASP A 668 25.67 41.28 1.49
C ASP A 668 25.25 40.74 0.08
N MET A 669 23.95 40.75 -0.31
CA MET A 669 23.17 41.75 -1.10
C MET A 669 23.20 41.50 -2.64
N LEU A 670 22.15 41.54 -3.48
CA LEU A 670 20.68 41.84 -3.54
C LEU A 670 20.24 41.61 -5.04
N PRO A 671 19.09 42.03 -5.62
CA PRO A 671 17.64 41.94 -5.30
C PRO A 671 16.74 41.57 -6.53
N CYS A 672 15.45 41.22 -6.31
CA CYS A 672 14.32 41.75 -7.11
C CYS A 672 12.92 41.39 -6.52
N THR A 673 12.37 42.36 -5.76
CA THR A 673 10.97 42.91 -5.72
C THR A 673 9.70 42.05 -5.94
N PRO A 674 8.52 42.43 -5.38
CA PRO A 674 8.20 43.22 -4.18
C PRO A 674 7.22 42.52 -3.21
N ARG A 675 7.10 43.12 -2.02
CA ARG A 675 6.30 42.70 -0.86
C ARG A 675 4.79 42.55 -1.15
N LEU A 676 4.22 41.43 -0.72
CA LEU A 676 2.84 41.36 -0.23
C LEU A 676 2.86 41.51 1.29
N SER A 677 1.91 42.28 1.81
CA SER A 677 1.71 42.68 3.20
C SER A 677 1.85 41.53 4.22
N HIS A 678 2.50 41.85 5.35
CA HIS A 678 2.71 40.97 6.51
C HIS A 678 1.43 40.25 6.97
N GLY A 679 1.32 38.96 6.63
CA GLY A 679 0.54 38.00 7.41
C GLY A 679 1.39 37.40 8.55
N PRO A 680 0.78 36.69 9.51
CA PRO A 680 1.51 35.98 10.55
C PRO A 680 2.52 34.99 9.93
N SER A 681 3.77 35.05 10.38
CA SER A 681 4.84 34.14 9.96
C SER A 681 4.77 32.86 10.80
N PHE A 682 4.28 31.77 10.22
CA PHE A 682 4.22 30.47 10.89
C PHE A 682 5.57 29.74 10.84
N SER A 683 5.93 29.06 11.93
CA SER A 683 7.01 28.07 11.92
C SER A 683 6.59 26.82 11.12
N LEU A 684 7.56 26.01 10.69
CA LEU A 684 7.28 24.73 10.01
C LEU A 684 6.42 23.79 10.88
N ARG A 685 6.61 23.83 12.21
CA ARG A 685 5.82 23.01 13.15
C ARG A 685 4.38 23.49 13.24
N GLU A 686 4.15 24.80 13.26
CA GLU A 686 2.79 25.35 13.25
C GLU A 686 2.07 25.08 11.92
N MET A 687 2.78 25.21 10.79
CA MET A 687 2.24 24.83 9.48
C MET A 687 1.88 23.34 9.41
N GLU A 688 2.71 22.46 10.00
CA GLU A 688 2.43 21.03 10.11
C GLU A 688 1.15 20.76 10.91
N LEU A 689 0.97 21.45 12.05
CA LEU A 689 -0.23 21.31 12.89
C LEU A 689 -1.48 21.86 12.20
N ILE A 690 -1.39 23.01 11.53
CA ILE A 690 -2.48 23.59 10.75
C ILE A 690 -2.86 22.66 9.59
N HIS A 691 -1.87 22.15 8.85
CA HIS A 691 -2.11 21.19 7.79
C HIS A 691 -2.78 19.91 8.31
N HIS A 692 -2.29 19.38 9.43
CA HIS A 692 -2.89 18.19 10.05
C HIS A 692 -4.33 18.47 10.51
N TYR A 693 -4.63 19.67 10.99
CA TYR A 693 -6.00 20.05 11.33
C TYR A 693 -6.91 20.01 10.11
N CYS A 694 -6.53 20.67 9.01
CA CYS A 694 -7.34 20.79 7.79
C CYS A 694 -7.44 19.49 6.97
N THR A 695 -6.66 18.46 7.30
CA THR A 695 -6.64 17.19 6.56
C THR A 695 -7.10 15.98 7.38
N ARG A 696 -6.93 16.01 8.71
CA ARG A 696 -7.15 14.85 9.58
C ARG A 696 -7.89 15.16 10.87
N THR A 697 -7.61 16.27 11.56
CA THR A 697 -8.26 16.53 12.86
C THR A 697 -9.70 16.96 12.71
N TYR A 698 -10.05 17.81 11.74
CA TYR A 698 -11.42 18.32 11.63
C TYR A 698 -12.49 17.23 11.42
N ILE A 699 -12.16 16.16 10.70
CA ILE A 699 -13.07 15.03 10.44
C ILE A 699 -13.35 14.17 11.68
N THR A 700 -12.51 14.28 12.71
CA THR A 700 -12.69 13.52 13.97
C THR A 700 -13.45 14.32 15.04
N LEU A 701 -13.75 15.59 14.79
CA LEU A 701 -14.41 16.46 15.78
C LEU A 701 -15.93 16.27 15.84
N ASN A 702 -16.56 15.73 14.79
CA ASN A 702 -18.01 15.50 14.74
C ASN A 702 -18.33 14.36 13.77
N SER A 703 -19.30 13.50 14.10
CA SER A 703 -19.77 12.40 13.24
C SER A 703 -20.59 12.88 12.04
N ARG A 704 -21.24 14.05 12.13
CA ARG A 704 -22.06 14.60 11.04
C ARG A 704 -21.21 15.24 9.96
N ILE A 705 -21.24 14.65 8.76
CA ILE A 705 -20.47 15.07 7.58
C ILE A 705 -20.74 16.54 7.20
N THR A 706 -21.98 17.01 7.29
CA THR A 706 -22.32 18.41 6.96
C THR A 706 -21.57 19.42 7.83
N THR A 707 -21.19 19.03 9.06
CA THR A 707 -20.47 19.91 9.99
C THR A 707 -18.96 19.95 9.73
N HIS A 708 -18.41 19.00 8.97
CA HIS A 708 -16.97 18.93 8.69
C HIS A 708 -16.47 20.16 7.95
N VAL A 709 -17.27 20.67 6.99
CA VAL A 709 -16.95 21.90 6.26
C VAL A 709 -16.90 23.09 7.20
N ILE A 710 -17.75 23.15 8.23
CA ILE A 710 -17.77 24.22 9.23
C ILE A 710 -16.47 24.22 10.04
N PHE A 711 -16.03 23.05 10.52
CA PHE A 711 -14.77 22.92 11.25
C PHE A 711 -13.54 23.25 10.39
N ARG A 712 -13.52 22.82 9.12
CA ARG A 712 -12.41 23.03 8.19
C ARG A 712 -12.33 24.44 7.66
N ASP A 713 -13.46 25.04 7.31
CA ASP A 713 -13.51 26.31 6.59
C ASP A 713 -13.93 27.46 7.51
N THR A 714 -15.08 27.37 8.15
CA THR A 714 -15.65 28.47 8.95
C THR A 714 -14.85 28.72 10.23
N ILE A 715 -14.66 27.68 11.05
CA ILE A 715 -13.91 27.77 12.31
C ILE A 715 -12.43 28.07 12.05
N PHE A 716 -11.84 27.46 11.02
CA PHE A 716 -10.45 27.76 10.66
C PHE A 716 -10.28 29.21 10.17
N LYS A 717 -11.15 29.72 9.30
CA LYS A 717 -11.12 31.13 8.88
C LYS A 717 -11.25 32.07 10.06
N GLU A 718 -12.13 31.75 11.00
CA GLU A 718 -12.28 32.55 12.22
C GLU A 718 -11.04 32.49 13.10
N SER A 719 -10.36 31.34 13.16
CA SER A 719 -9.10 31.20 13.91
C SER A 719 -8.02 32.15 13.42
N LEU A 720 -7.99 32.47 12.12
CA LEU A 720 -7.03 33.42 11.55
C LEU A 720 -7.28 34.87 12.02
N ARG A 721 -8.45 35.17 12.58
CA ARG A 721 -8.81 36.47 13.15
C ARG A 721 -8.60 36.55 14.67
N HIS A 722 -8.52 35.40 15.33
CA HIS A 722 -8.44 35.30 16.79
C HIS A 722 -7.31 34.35 17.22
N GLU A 723 -6.19 34.91 17.70
CA GLU A 723 -5.00 34.13 18.08
C GLU A 723 -5.30 33.01 19.07
N PHE A 724 -6.20 33.24 20.04
CA PHE A 724 -6.57 32.22 21.01
C PHE A 724 -7.23 30.99 20.36
N LEU A 725 -8.05 31.19 19.32
CA LEU A 725 -8.70 30.10 18.60
C LEU A 725 -7.71 29.36 17.68
N LEU A 726 -6.76 30.09 17.08
CA LEU A 726 -5.69 29.50 16.30
C LEU A 726 -4.79 28.60 17.16
N HIS A 727 -4.46 29.05 18.37
CA HIS A 727 -3.78 28.24 19.36
C HIS A 727 -4.60 27.01 19.77
N ALA A 728 -5.92 27.12 19.94
CA ALA A 728 -6.76 25.95 20.23
C ALA A 728 -6.80 24.93 19.07
N ILE A 729 -6.82 25.38 17.82
CA ILE A 729 -6.72 24.50 16.63
C ILE A 729 -5.37 23.75 16.63
N MET A 730 -4.27 24.46 16.84
CA MET A 730 -2.93 23.85 16.88
C MET A 730 -2.75 22.93 18.08
N ALA A 731 -3.29 23.29 19.25
CA ALA A 731 -3.30 22.45 20.43
C ALA A 731 -4.04 21.14 20.15
N THR A 732 -5.27 21.21 19.63
CA THR A 732 -6.09 20.04 19.32
C THR A 732 -5.44 19.15 18.26
N SER A 733 -4.82 19.76 17.25
CA SER A 733 -4.06 19.05 16.23
C SER A 733 -2.82 18.34 16.80
N ALA A 734 -2.07 19.00 17.68
CA ALA A 734 -0.91 18.41 18.34
C ALA A 734 -1.31 17.26 19.28
N LEU A 735 -2.42 17.41 20.01
CA LEU A 735 -2.98 16.35 20.87
C LEU A 735 -3.41 15.14 20.02
N HIS A 736 -4.11 15.38 18.92
CA HIS A 736 -4.51 14.33 17.98
C HIS A 736 -3.28 13.57 17.43
N LYS A 737 -2.23 14.29 17.01
CA LYS A 737 -0.97 13.64 16.59
C LYS A 737 -0.29 12.88 17.70
N ALA A 738 -0.29 13.40 18.93
CA ALA A 738 0.31 12.72 20.07
C ALA A 738 -0.33 11.35 20.30
N VAL A 739 -1.67 11.28 20.32
CA VAL A 739 -2.38 10.01 20.59
C VAL A 739 -2.30 8.99 19.44
N MET A 740 -2.01 9.45 18.22
CA MET A 740 -1.71 8.55 17.09
C MET A 740 -0.32 7.89 17.21
N LEU A 741 0.52 8.32 18.15
CA LEU A 741 1.85 7.77 18.40
C LEU A 741 1.84 6.83 19.61
N PRO A 742 2.71 5.80 19.65
CA PRO A 742 2.82 4.95 20.83
C PRO A 742 3.18 5.78 22.08
N ARG A 743 2.44 5.60 23.19
CA ARG A 743 2.64 6.35 24.47
C ARG A 743 4.07 6.31 25.01
N SER A 744 4.85 5.30 24.62
CA SER A 744 6.26 5.11 25.02
C SER A 744 7.29 5.81 24.11
N SER A 745 6.86 6.60 23.11
CA SER A 745 7.76 7.20 22.12
C SER A 745 8.12 8.65 22.48
N GLU A 746 9.34 9.08 22.14
CA GLU A 746 9.74 10.49 22.28
C GLU A 746 8.78 11.43 21.54
N GLY A 747 8.26 11.00 20.38
CA GLY A 747 7.26 11.76 19.63
C GLY A 747 5.95 11.99 20.38
N PHE A 748 5.45 11.01 21.15
CA PHE A 748 4.27 11.20 22.00
C PHE A 748 4.52 12.33 23.02
N GLU A 749 5.67 12.30 23.70
CA GLU A 749 6.01 13.28 24.73
C GLU A 749 6.25 14.69 24.12
N GLU A 750 6.87 14.76 22.95
CA GLU A 750 7.12 16.00 22.22
C GLU A 750 5.79 16.66 21.78
N TYR A 751 4.91 15.93 21.12
CA TYR A 751 3.61 16.48 20.68
C TYR A 751 2.68 16.77 21.86
N ALA A 752 2.71 15.99 22.94
CA ALA A 752 1.94 16.29 24.15
C ALA A 752 2.37 17.60 24.81
N LYS A 753 3.69 17.89 24.84
CA LYS A 753 4.21 19.18 25.32
C LYS A 753 3.73 20.34 24.44
N VAL A 754 3.85 20.19 23.12
CA VAL A 754 3.39 21.21 22.15
C VAL A 754 1.88 21.48 22.27
N ALA A 755 1.09 20.42 22.44
CA ALA A 755 -0.35 20.53 22.67
C ALA A 755 -0.66 21.37 23.91
N LEU A 756 0.03 21.09 25.02
CA LEU A 756 -0.16 21.85 26.27
C LEU A 756 0.28 23.31 26.15
N THR A 757 1.40 23.59 25.47
CA THR A 757 1.87 24.96 25.25
C THR A 757 0.83 25.79 24.51
N HIS A 758 0.30 25.28 23.39
CA HIS A 758 -0.74 25.98 22.65
C HIS A 758 -2.07 26.04 23.41
N GLN A 759 -2.42 25.01 24.19
CA GLN A 759 -3.62 25.02 25.03
C GLN A 759 -3.58 26.12 26.09
N ASN A 760 -2.44 26.29 26.76
CA ASN A 760 -2.25 27.35 27.75
C ASN A 760 -2.32 28.74 27.10
N ALA A 761 -1.73 28.91 25.92
CA ALA A 761 -1.83 30.15 25.16
C ALA A 761 -3.28 30.44 24.72
N ALA A 762 -4.02 29.41 24.30
CA ALA A 762 -5.43 29.52 23.94
C ALA A 762 -6.29 29.96 25.14
N LEU A 763 -6.09 29.34 26.32
CA LEU A 763 -6.80 29.71 27.54
C LEU A 763 -6.45 31.12 28.04
N ALA A 764 -5.18 31.52 27.94
CA ALA A 764 -4.73 32.86 28.34
C ALA A 764 -5.44 33.98 27.56
N GLY A 765 -5.72 33.75 26.27
CA GLY A 765 -6.51 34.69 25.46
C GLY A 765 -8.02 34.52 25.61
N TYR A 766 -8.51 33.30 25.87
CA TYR A 766 -9.94 33.01 26.01
C TYR A 766 -10.55 33.54 27.31
N ILE A 767 -9.89 33.35 28.46
CA ILE A 767 -10.41 33.77 29.79
C ILE A 767 -10.83 35.26 29.83
N PRO A 768 -9.99 36.23 29.40
CA PRO A 768 -10.41 37.64 29.38
C PRO A 768 -11.47 37.93 28.31
N ALA A 769 -11.50 37.18 27.21
CA ALA A 769 -12.47 37.36 26.12
C ALA A 769 -13.88 36.89 26.50
N VAL A 770 -14.00 35.81 27.29
CA VAL A 770 -15.29 35.30 27.80
C VAL A 770 -16.00 36.29 28.70
N SER A 771 -15.27 37.14 29.43
CA SER A 771 -15.87 38.18 30.29
C SER A 771 -16.47 39.35 29.50
N LYS A 772 -16.22 39.44 28.19
CA LYS A 772 -16.69 40.50 27.29
C LYS A 772 -17.13 39.91 25.94
N PRO A 773 -18.20 39.11 25.92
CA PRO A 773 -18.71 38.52 24.69
C PRO A 773 -19.31 39.62 23.79
N SER A 774 -19.04 39.54 22.48
CA SER A 774 -19.47 40.51 21.47
C SER A 774 -19.67 39.83 20.12
N GLU A 775 -20.31 40.51 19.16
CA GLU A 775 -20.47 40.02 17.79
C GLU A 775 -19.13 39.69 17.12
N GLN A 776 -18.07 40.43 17.45
CA GLN A 776 -16.75 40.26 16.85
C GLN A 776 -15.98 39.04 17.34
N ASN A 777 -16.33 38.47 18.50
CA ASN A 777 -15.64 37.32 19.07
C ASN A 777 -16.57 36.15 19.42
N GLY A 778 -17.88 36.29 19.21
CA GLY A 778 -18.89 35.29 19.57
C GLY A 778 -18.64 33.94 18.92
N ILE A 779 -18.38 33.93 17.61
CA ILE A 779 -18.05 32.70 16.85
C ILE A 779 -16.76 32.07 17.38
N ALA A 780 -15.73 32.87 17.67
CA ALA A 780 -14.45 32.37 18.15
C ALA A 780 -14.53 31.80 19.57
N LEU A 781 -15.29 32.46 20.46
CA LEU A 781 -15.58 31.99 21.81
C LEU A 781 -16.37 30.68 21.77
N PHE A 782 -17.39 30.58 20.93
CA PHE A 782 -18.15 29.34 20.72
C PHE A 782 -17.27 28.21 20.19
N SER A 783 -16.47 28.48 19.16
CA SER A 783 -15.62 27.47 18.52
C SER A 783 -14.57 26.92 19.48
N LEU A 784 -13.93 27.78 20.28
CA LEU A 784 -12.99 27.31 21.29
C LEU A 784 -13.70 26.54 22.40
N SER A 785 -14.90 26.94 22.79
CA SER A 785 -15.75 26.23 23.77
C SER A 785 -16.04 24.78 23.32
N LEU A 786 -16.32 24.58 22.03
CA LEU A 786 -16.45 23.24 21.43
C LEU A 786 -15.14 22.44 21.50
N LEU A 787 -14.00 23.05 21.16
CA LEU A 787 -12.70 22.38 21.25
C LEU A 787 -12.32 22.03 22.70
N LEU A 788 -12.64 22.89 23.67
CA LEU A 788 -12.44 22.62 25.10
C LEU A 788 -13.27 21.43 25.58
N THR A 789 -14.47 21.22 25.01
CA THR A 789 -15.30 20.04 25.30
C THR A 789 -14.58 18.76 24.90
N VAL A 790 -13.99 18.73 23.70
CA VAL A 790 -13.19 17.58 23.24
C VAL A 790 -11.99 17.35 24.16
N TRP A 791 -11.31 18.42 24.57
CA TRP A 791 -10.17 18.37 25.48
C TRP A 791 -10.52 17.84 26.87
N ALA A 792 -11.71 18.12 27.40
CA ALA A 792 -12.17 17.61 28.70
C ALA A 792 -12.18 16.07 28.75
N PHE A 793 -12.43 15.42 27.60
CA PHE A 793 -12.36 13.96 27.48
C PHE A 793 -10.97 13.47 27.07
N ALA A 794 -10.31 14.16 26.13
CA ALA A 794 -9.07 13.72 25.51
C ALA A 794 -7.83 13.80 26.42
N THR A 795 -7.86 14.62 27.48
CA THR A 795 -6.71 14.84 28.38
C THR A 795 -6.57 13.79 29.49
N LYS A 796 -7.55 12.92 29.69
CA LYS A 796 -7.56 11.88 30.75
C LYS A 796 -6.43 10.85 30.59
N ASP A 797 -5.94 10.68 29.37
CA ASP A 797 -4.90 9.72 28.98
C ASP A 797 -3.47 10.28 28.99
N LEU A 798 -3.28 11.56 29.35
CA LEU A 798 -1.96 12.19 29.42
C LEU A 798 -1.21 11.79 30.70
N PRO A 799 0.14 11.83 30.71
CA PRO A 799 0.95 11.62 31.91
C PRO A 799 0.53 12.51 33.11
N GLU A 800 0.62 12.00 34.35
CA GLU A 800 0.14 12.68 35.58
C GLU A 800 0.72 14.09 35.81
N ASN A 801 1.96 14.32 35.38
CA ASN A 801 2.59 15.65 35.40
C ASN A 801 1.95 16.65 34.43
N LEU A 802 1.24 16.18 33.40
CA LEU A 802 0.55 16.96 32.38
C LEU A 802 -0.96 17.12 32.67
N LYS A 803 -1.58 16.16 33.39
CA LYS A 803 -2.98 16.27 33.86
C LYS A 803 -3.22 17.46 34.80
N LYS A 804 -2.25 17.75 35.69
CA LYS A 804 -2.31 18.85 36.67
C LYS A 804 -2.35 20.24 36.04
N ALA A 805 -1.86 20.41 34.81
CA ALA A 805 -1.86 21.69 34.11
C ALA A 805 -3.16 21.95 33.31
N GLY A 806 -3.87 20.90 32.87
CA GLY A 806 -5.07 21.01 32.03
C GLY A 806 -6.40 21.15 32.78
N MET A 807 -6.47 20.74 34.06
CA MET A 807 -7.71 20.69 34.85
C MET A 807 -7.75 21.68 36.02
N ALA A 808 -6.95 22.74 36.01
CA ALA A 808 -6.91 23.73 37.09
C ALA A 808 -8.12 24.69 37.12
N LEU A 809 -9.19 24.42 36.35
CA LEU A 809 -10.37 25.30 36.25
C LEU A 809 -11.48 24.96 37.26
N THR A 810 -11.59 23.73 37.78
CA THR A 810 -12.62 23.35 38.77
C THR A 810 -12.25 22.05 39.51
N SER A 811 -11.30 22.11 40.47
CA SER A 811 -11.07 20.94 41.35
C SER A 811 -12.18 20.89 42.41
N LEU A 812 -13.02 19.85 42.38
CA LEU A 812 -14.06 19.65 43.41
C LEU A 812 -13.51 18.95 44.66
N SER A 813 -12.24 18.51 44.61
CA SER A 813 -11.53 17.90 45.73
C SER A 813 -11.42 18.86 46.94
N GLY A 814 -12.23 18.64 47.97
CA GLY A 814 -12.22 19.43 49.21
C GLY A 814 -13.43 20.34 49.41
N ASP A 815 -14.42 20.32 48.50
CA ASP A 815 -15.71 20.99 48.69
C ASP A 815 -16.56 20.23 49.74
N PRO A 816 -16.98 20.86 50.85
CA PRO A 816 -17.78 20.21 51.89
C PRO A 816 -19.16 19.75 51.42
N ASP A 817 -19.67 20.26 50.29
CA ASP A 817 -20.97 19.84 49.71
C ASP A 817 -20.87 18.60 48.79
N VAL A 818 -19.66 18.06 48.59
CA VAL A 818 -19.41 16.86 47.76
C VAL A 818 -19.12 15.65 48.65
N LEU A 819 -20.02 14.65 48.61
CA LEU A 819 -19.93 13.43 49.42
C LEU A 819 -19.42 12.21 48.63
N LEU A 820 -19.09 12.40 47.35
CA LEU A 820 -18.52 11.34 46.51
C LEU A 820 -17.08 11.00 46.93
N PRO A 821 -16.65 9.73 46.88
CA PRO A 821 -15.29 9.35 47.25
C PRO A 821 -14.24 10.05 46.40
N VAL A 822 -13.21 10.62 47.04
CA VAL A 822 -12.08 11.29 46.37
C VAL A 822 -11.38 10.31 45.42
N GLY A 823 -11.22 10.73 44.16
CA GLY A 823 -10.61 9.89 43.12
C GLY A 823 -11.54 8.85 42.48
N SER A 824 -12.81 8.75 42.90
CA SER A 824 -13.77 7.86 42.25
C SER A 824 -14.02 8.26 40.78
N PRO A 825 -14.28 7.29 39.87
CA PRO A 825 -14.64 7.58 38.48
C PRO A 825 -15.85 8.51 38.36
N THR A 826 -16.83 8.36 39.26
CA THR A 826 -18.02 9.22 39.35
C THR A 826 -17.66 10.66 39.66
N LEU A 827 -16.77 10.90 40.62
CA LEU A 827 -16.30 12.26 40.95
C LEU A 827 -15.57 12.90 39.77
N GLN A 828 -14.65 12.16 39.13
CA GLN A 828 -13.92 12.64 37.95
C GLN A 828 -14.87 12.99 36.80
N PHE A 829 -15.92 12.19 36.60
CA PHE A 829 -16.91 12.48 35.57
C PHE A 829 -17.77 13.71 35.92
N VAL A 830 -18.15 13.88 37.19
CA VAL A 830 -18.84 15.09 37.65
C VAL A 830 -17.99 16.34 37.45
N GLU A 831 -16.68 16.27 37.65
CA GLU A 831 -15.75 17.37 37.34
C GLU A 831 -15.78 17.72 35.84
N ILE A 832 -15.77 16.72 34.95
CA ILE A 832 -15.94 16.93 33.50
C ILE A 832 -17.28 17.59 33.19
N ILE A 833 -18.40 17.09 33.75
CA ILE A 833 -19.72 17.73 33.56
C ILE A 833 -19.69 19.20 33.98
N MET A 834 -19.08 19.51 35.12
CA MET A 834 -19.01 20.90 35.61
C MET A 834 -18.24 21.81 34.64
N ILE A 835 -17.14 21.31 34.05
CA ILE A 835 -16.40 22.00 32.99
C ILE A 835 -17.31 22.23 31.78
N LEU A 836 -17.97 21.17 31.29
CA LEU A 836 -18.86 21.25 30.12
C LEU A 836 -20.06 22.17 30.33
N ARG A 837 -20.59 22.26 31.56
CA ARG A 837 -21.66 23.20 31.92
C ARG A 837 -21.20 24.65 31.88
N GLY A 838 -19.98 24.93 32.34
CA GLY A 838 -19.37 26.26 32.23
C GLY A 838 -19.21 26.66 30.75
N ILE A 839 -18.70 25.75 29.94
CA ILE A 839 -18.56 25.90 28.49
C ILE A 839 -19.92 26.16 27.82
N TYR A 840 -20.94 25.38 28.17
CA TYR A 840 -22.30 25.55 27.65
C TYR A 840 -22.93 26.90 28.00
N SER A 841 -22.62 27.45 29.18
CA SER A 841 -23.07 28.81 29.54
C SER A 841 -22.53 29.85 28.55
N VAL A 842 -21.25 29.73 28.17
CA VAL A 842 -20.63 30.61 27.15
C VAL A 842 -21.27 30.42 25.79
N MET A 843 -21.57 29.18 25.39
CA MET A 843 -22.30 28.89 24.14
C MET A 843 -23.67 29.56 24.13
N LYS A 844 -24.41 29.52 25.25
CA LYS A 844 -25.73 30.16 25.37
C LYS A 844 -25.66 31.69 25.32
N GLU A 845 -24.65 32.31 25.91
CA GLU A 845 -24.44 33.77 25.84
C GLU A 845 -24.02 34.23 24.44
N THR A 846 -23.38 33.36 23.66
CA THR A 846 -22.92 33.68 22.30
C THR A 846 -23.94 33.36 21.20
N ASP A 847 -24.99 32.58 21.52
CA ASP A 847 -26.05 32.10 20.62
C ASP A 847 -26.59 33.17 19.65
N GLN A 848 -26.82 34.39 20.13
CA GLN A 848 -27.34 35.50 19.34
C GLN A 848 -26.45 35.91 18.13
N TRP A 849 -25.16 35.57 18.15
CA TRP A 849 -24.20 35.88 17.07
C TRP A 849 -23.84 34.67 16.21
N LEU A 850 -24.41 33.49 16.49
CA LEU A 850 -24.10 32.23 15.80
C LEU A 850 -25.05 32.00 14.62
N GLN A 851 -24.91 32.82 13.59
CA GLN A 851 -25.74 32.76 12.38
C GLN A 851 -24.98 32.20 11.17
N GLY A 852 -25.72 31.73 10.15
CA GLY A 852 -25.15 31.22 8.91
C GLY A 852 -24.65 29.78 9.05
N ASP A 853 -23.51 29.44 8.43
CA ASP A 853 -23.00 28.07 8.40
C ASP A 853 -22.80 27.46 9.80
N ILE A 854 -22.54 28.28 10.83
CA ILE A 854 -22.27 27.80 12.19
C ILE A 854 -23.52 27.36 12.95
N GLU A 855 -24.71 27.81 12.52
CA GLU A 855 -25.99 27.44 13.13
C GLU A 855 -26.23 25.92 13.04
N GLU A 856 -25.69 25.27 12.01
CA GLU A 856 -25.78 23.82 11.84
C GLU A 856 -25.06 23.05 12.98
N LEU A 857 -24.07 23.66 13.67
CA LEU A 857 -23.46 23.08 14.88
C LEU A 857 -24.35 23.18 16.12
N LEU A 858 -25.32 24.09 16.12
CA LEU A 858 -26.28 24.29 17.21
C LEU A 858 -27.55 23.46 17.03
N ARG A 859 -27.75 22.90 15.84
CA ARG A 859 -28.95 22.15 15.50
C ARG A 859 -29.16 21.02 16.49
N TYR A 860 -30.38 20.93 17.01
CA TYR A 860 -30.80 19.90 17.96
C TYR A 860 -31.94 19.08 17.34
N PRO A 861 -31.96 17.75 17.50
CA PRO A 861 -32.99 16.93 16.90
C PRO A 861 -34.33 17.22 17.58
N GLN A 862 -35.38 17.41 16.77
CA GLN A 862 -36.72 17.49 17.32
C GLN A 862 -37.19 16.10 17.74
N VAL A 863 -37.96 15.99 18.82
CA VAL A 863 -38.38 14.69 19.40
C VAL A 863 -39.12 13.79 18.40
N HIS A 864 -39.83 14.39 17.44
CA HIS A 864 -40.54 13.67 16.37
C HIS A 864 -39.63 13.18 15.23
N GLN A 865 -38.42 13.73 15.10
CA GLN A 865 -37.43 13.31 14.09
C GLN A 865 -36.62 12.10 14.54
N LEU A 866 -36.60 11.83 15.85
CA LEU A 866 -35.89 10.68 16.40
C LEU A 866 -36.73 9.41 16.21
N PRO A 867 -36.13 8.26 15.88
CA PRO A 867 -36.85 6.99 15.85
C PRO A 867 -37.27 6.60 17.28
N SER A 868 -38.33 5.81 17.42
CA SER A 868 -38.68 5.18 18.69
C SER A 868 -37.61 4.18 19.11
N HIS A 869 -37.48 3.93 20.41
CA HIS A 869 -36.59 2.87 20.86
C HIS A 869 -37.11 1.49 20.43
N PRO A 870 -36.23 0.47 20.31
CA PRO A 870 -36.66 -0.91 20.22
C PRO A 870 -37.58 -1.30 21.40
N PRO A 871 -38.55 -2.22 21.20
CA PRO A 871 -39.50 -2.61 22.25
C PRO A 871 -38.83 -3.04 23.57
N GLU A 872 -37.65 -3.63 23.51
CA GLU A 872 -36.88 -4.10 24.67
C GLU A 872 -36.32 -2.93 25.49
N VAL A 873 -35.89 -1.86 24.81
CA VAL A 873 -35.36 -0.64 25.44
C VAL A 873 -36.49 0.20 26.01
N GLU A 874 -37.63 0.30 25.30
CA GLU A 874 -38.85 0.92 25.87
C GLU A 874 -39.29 0.20 27.14
N LYS A 875 -39.31 -1.14 27.11
CA LYS A 875 -39.63 -1.96 28.28
C LYS A 875 -38.66 -1.74 29.45
N ALA A 876 -37.38 -1.53 29.18
CA ALA A 876 -36.39 -1.22 30.22
C ALA A 876 -36.65 0.16 30.87
N TYR A 877 -37.01 1.17 30.07
CA TYR A 877 -37.40 2.48 30.61
C TYR A 877 -38.71 2.41 31.40
N ASP A 878 -39.68 1.60 30.98
CA ASP A 878 -40.93 1.41 31.71
C ASP A 878 -40.69 0.71 33.06
N LEU A 879 -39.83 -0.30 33.11
CA LEU A 879 -39.42 -0.95 34.36
C LEU A 879 -38.66 0.01 35.28
N LEU A 880 -37.77 0.84 34.73
CA LEU A 880 -37.03 1.83 35.51
C LEU A 880 -37.97 2.90 36.09
N ASP A 881 -38.93 3.40 35.30
CA ASP A 881 -39.93 4.36 35.77
C ASP A 881 -40.80 3.74 36.87
N GLN A 882 -41.18 2.46 36.74
CA GLN A 882 -41.91 1.73 37.76
C GLN A 882 -41.11 1.58 39.06
N GLU A 883 -39.84 1.13 38.98
CA GLU A 883 -38.99 0.93 40.16
C GLU A 883 -38.75 2.24 40.92
N LEU A 884 -38.55 3.36 40.22
CA LEU A 884 -38.42 4.67 40.88
C LEU A 884 -39.73 5.14 41.52
N ARG A 885 -40.88 4.84 40.91
CA ARG A 885 -42.20 5.14 41.52
C ARG A 885 -42.45 4.29 42.76
N ASP A 886 -41.99 3.05 42.78
CA ASP A 886 -42.15 2.13 43.91
C ASP A 886 -41.11 2.37 45.02
N PHE A 887 -39.97 2.99 44.71
CA PHE A 887 -38.92 3.31 45.68
C PHE A 887 -39.41 4.27 46.79
N THR A 888 -39.29 3.86 48.05
CA THR A 888 -39.71 4.65 49.21
C THR A 888 -38.60 5.63 49.63
N SER A 889 -38.71 6.89 49.18
CA SER A 889 -37.77 7.97 49.55
C SER A 889 -38.34 8.84 50.67
N GLN A 890 -37.49 9.27 51.62
CA GLN A 890 -37.84 10.29 52.62
C GLN A 890 -37.89 11.71 52.02
N ASP A 891 -37.30 11.90 50.84
CA ASP A 891 -37.28 13.15 50.08
C ASP A 891 -38.13 13.01 48.81
N ALA A 892 -39.36 13.53 48.89
CA ALA A 892 -40.34 13.45 47.81
C ALA A 892 -39.97 14.36 46.61
N GLU A 893 -39.28 15.47 46.87
CA GLU A 893 -38.86 16.42 45.84
C GLU A 893 -37.71 15.85 45.00
N ALA A 894 -36.73 15.23 45.64
CA ALA A 894 -35.64 14.53 44.95
C ALA A 894 -36.16 13.36 44.09
N LYS A 895 -37.18 12.63 44.57
CA LYS A 895 -37.82 11.53 43.83
C LYS A 895 -38.50 12.03 42.57
N GLU A 896 -39.33 13.07 42.68
CA GLU A 896 -40.02 13.66 41.52
C GLU A 896 -39.02 14.21 40.49
N LEU A 897 -37.96 14.87 40.95
CA LEU A 897 -36.89 15.36 40.08
C LEU A 897 -36.19 14.22 39.32
N CYS A 898 -35.96 13.06 39.96
CA CYS A 898 -35.38 11.89 39.33
C CYS A 898 -36.30 11.27 38.26
N ILE A 899 -37.61 11.18 38.51
CA ILE A 899 -38.60 10.71 37.52
C ILE A 899 -38.59 11.60 36.26
N GLN A 900 -38.55 12.91 36.45
CA GLN A 900 -38.44 13.87 35.35
C GLN A 900 -37.14 13.70 34.56
N GLN A 901 -36.01 13.45 35.24
CA GLN A 901 -34.74 13.22 34.54
C GLN A 901 -34.73 11.90 33.77
N ILE A 902 -35.39 10.84 34.24
CA ILE A 902 -35.53 9.59 33.46
C ILE A 902 -36.34 9.80 32.20
N SER A 903 -37.45 10.55 32.29
CA SER A 903 -38.25 10.89 31.12
C SER A 903 -37.42 11.66 30.08
N ARG A 904 -36.58 12.60 30.53
CA ARG A 904 -35.62 13.30 29.65
C ARG A 904 -34.56 12.37 29.09
N LEU A 905 -34.03 11.44 29.89
CA LEU A 905 -33.03 10.46 29.47
C LEU A 905 -33.61 9.51 28.40
N ARG A 906 -34.87 9.08 28.55
CA ARG A 906 -35.60 8.25 27.58
C ARG A 906 -35.71 8.92 26.23
N VAL A 907 -35.96 10.23 26.19
CA VAL A 907 -36.06 10.99 24.94
C VAL A 907 -34.69 11.20 24.31
N ILE A 908 -33.71 11.68 25.08
CA ILE A 908 -32.39 12.05 24.57
C ILE A 908 -31.57 10.83 24.12
N SER A 909 -31.81 9.65 24.69
CA SER A 909 -31.14 8.42 24.28
C SER A 909 -31.57 7.94 22.89
N ARG A 910 -32.70 8.42 22.36
CA ARG A 910 -33.13 8.12 20.97
C ARG A 910 -32.19 8.72 19.94
N CYS A 911 -31.46 9.79 20.30
CA CYS A 911 -30.42 10.38 19.46
C CYS A 911 -29.34 9.35 19.07
N ARG A 912 -29.11 8.32 19.90
CA ARG A 912 -28.17 7.23 19.61
C ARG A 912 -28.56 6.36 18.42
N SER A 913 -29.84 6.26 18.12
CA SER A 913 -30.33 5.46 16.99
C SER A 913 -30.07 6.14 15.64
N VAL A 914 -29.46 7.33 15.65
CA VAL A 914 -29.12 8.11 14.46
C VAL A 914 -27.70 8.63 14.61
N VAL A 915 -26.79 8.14 13.75
CA VAL A 915 -25.35 8.48 13.79
C VAL A 915 -25.09 9.99 13.77
N GLU A 916 -25.96 10.76 13.13
CA GLU A 916 -25.85 12.23 13.05
C GLU A 916 -26.11 12.94 14.37
N TRP A 917 -26.78 12.28 15.33
CA TRP A 917 -27.25 12.88 16.58
C TRP A 917 -26.65 12.21 17.82
N ASP A 918 -25.85 11.15 17.67
CA ASP A 918 -25.31 10.34 18.76
C ASP A 918 -24.56 11.17 19.83
N GLY A 919 -23.78 12.16 19.42
CA GLY A 919 -23.07 13.09 20.32
C GLY A 919 -23.97 13.96 21.21
N HIS A 920 -25.27 14.07 20.94
CA HIS A 920 -26.18 14.85 21.79
C HIS A 920 -26.52 14.16 23.12
N ILE A 921 -26.21 12.88 23.30
CA ILE A 921 -26.40 12.18 24.57
C ILE A 921 -25.67 12.86 25.75
N PHE A 922 -24.52 13.51 25.50
CA PHE A 922 -23.77 14.29 26.49
C PHE A 922 -24.53 15.51 26.99
N SER A 923 -25.45 16.06 26.18
CA SER A 923 -26.22 17.23 26.58
C SER A 923 -27.22 16.94 27.71
N PHE A 924 -27.49 15.67 28.03
CA PHE A 924 -28.33 15.28 29.18
C PHE A 924 -27.84 15.90 30.49
N PHE A 925 -26.56 15.70 30.83
CA PHE A 925 -25.97 16.22 32.07
C PHE A 925 -25.58 17.70 31.97
N ILE A 926 -25.19 18.16 30.79
CA ILE A 926 -24.89 19.57 30.54
C ILE A 926 -26.14 20.43 30.79
N MET A 927 -27.31 19.95 30.35
CA MET A 927 -28.60 20.65 30.47
C MET A 927 -29.45 20.18 31.66
N ALA A 928 -28.89 19.38 32.57
CA ALA A 928 -29.59 18.96 33.78
C ALA A 928 -29.84 20.16 34.74
N PRO A 929 -30.92 20.15 35.55
CA PRO A 929 -31.11 21.18 36.56
C PRO A 929 -29.97 21.15 37.61
N PRO A 930 -29.53 22.30 38.16
CA PRO A 930 -28.51 22.34 39.21
C PRO A 930 -28.85 21.47 40.43
N SER A 931 -30.14 21.40 40.78
CA SER A 931 -30.66 20.54 41.85
C SER A 931 -30.35 19.05 41.62
N PHE A 932 -30.45 18.57 40.38
CA PHE A 932 -30.15 17.18 40.05
C PHE A 932 -28.65 16.88 40.12
N ILE A 933 -27.81 17.82 39.67
CA ILE A 933 -26.35 17.69 39.79
C ILE A 933 -25.93 17.66 41.27
N ASN A 934 -26.57 18.45 42.13
CA ASN A 934 -26.30 18.42 43.57
C ASN A 934 -26.68 17.07 44.21
N LEU A 935 -27.76 16.42 43.76
CA LEU A 935 -28.08 15.06 44.20
C LEU A 935 -26.96 14.07 43.86
N ILE A 936 -26.38 14.16 42.66
CA ILE A 936 -25.25 13.32 42.25
C ILE A 936 -24.01 13.60 43.10
N LYS A 937 -23.67 14.88 43.32
CA LYS A 937 -22.53 15.30 44.18
C LYS A 937 -22.65 14.80 45.61
N ARG A 938 -23.87 14.69 46.13
CA ARG A 938 -24.18 14.18 47.47
C ARG A 938 -24.34 12.66 47.53
N GLY A 939 -24.14 11.96 46.41
CA GLY A 939 -24.25 10.50 46.35
C GLY A 939 -25.67 9.96 46.52
N ASN A 940 -26.70 10.74 46.13
CA ASN A 940 -28.08 10.28 46.20
C ASN A 940 -28.27 8.99 45.36
N PRO A 941 -28.78 7.89 45.94
CA PRO A 941 -28.87 6.61 45.26
C PRO A 941 -29.67 6.65 43.96
N MET A 942 -30.79 7.37 43.92
CA MET A 942 -31.67 7.44 42.73
C MET A 942 -31.00 8.21 41.59
N ALA A 943 -30.36 9.35 41.92
CA ALA A 943 -29.62 10.12 40.94
C ALA A 943 -28.39 9.36 40.39
N LEU A 944 -27.73 8.56 41.24
CA LEU A 944 -26.62 7.70 40.83
C LEU A 944 -27.07 6.54 39.94
N VAL A 945 -28.27 6.00 40.13
CA VAL A 945 -28.86 4.99 39.22
C VAL A 945 -29.09 5.59 37.83
N ILE A 946 -29.70 6.79 37.74
CA ILE A 946 -29.92 7.48 36.46
C ILE A 946 -28.58 7.77 35.78
N PHE A 947 -27.58 8.18 36.56
CA PHE A 947 -26.21 8.36 36.11
C PHE A 947 -25.61 7.07 35.54
N ALA A 948 -25.72 5.95 36.25
CA ALA A 948 -25.26 4.65 35.79
C ALA A 948 -25.98 4.18 34.52
N TYR A 949 -27.29 4.41 34.39
CA TYR A 949 -28.04 4.08 33.17
C TYR A 949 -27.60 4.91 31.96
N TRP A 950 -27.40 6.21 32.14
CA TRP A 950 -26.82 7.05 31.10
C TRP A 950 -25.42 6.55 30.71
N SER A 951 -24.56 6.22 31.69
CA SER A 951 -23.22 5.70 31.42
C SER A 951 -23.24 4.32 30.74
N ALA A 952 -24.12 3.41 31.13
CA ALA A 952 -24.29 2.11 30.47
C ALA A 952 -24.78 2.26 29.02
N SER A 953 -25.56 3.31 28.75
CA SER A 953 -25.94 3.70 27.39
C SER A 953 -24.78 4.30 26.58
N GLU A 954 -23.63 4.63 27.18
CA GLU A 954 -22.42 5.13 26.50
C GLU A 954 -21.37 4.05 26.20
N VAL A 955 -21.17 3.09 27.10
CA VAL A 955 -20.08 2.09 27.00
C VAL A 955 -20.21 1.19 25.76
N THR A 956 -21.42 1.06 25.21
CA THR A 956 -21.66 0.34 23.94
C THR A 956 -21.49 1.23 22.68
N ALA A 957 -21.20 2.53 22.80
CA ALA A 957 -21.08 3.48 21.68
C ALA A 957 -19.63 3.94 21.42
N LEU A 958 -18.81 4.06 22.47
CA LEU A 958 -17.41 4.51 22.37
C LEU A 958 -16.49 3.53 21.61
N ASP A 959 -16.92 2.29 21.38
CA ASP A 959 -16.21 1.28 20.57
C ASP A 959 -16.35 1.53 19.04
N GLN A 960 -17.25 2.44 18.61
CA GLN A 960 -17.53 2.66 17.18
C GLN A 960 -17.26 4.08 16.64
N SER A 961 -17.23 5.14 17.47
CA SER A 961 -17.08 6.53 16.98
C SER A 961 -15.75 7.22 17.33
N ILE A 962 -14.93 6.68 18.25
CA ILE A 962 -13.64 7.26 18.63
C ILE A 962 -12.56 6.17 18.67
N THR A 963 -12.17 5.62 17.53
CA THR A 963 -11.14 4.57 17.45
C THR A 963 -9.70 5.06 17.66
N HIS A 964 -9.48 6.24 18.26
CA HIS A 964 -8.13 6.75 18.60
C HIS A 964 -7.97 7.42 19.98
N PHE A 965 -8.98 7.40 20.86
CA PHE A 965 -8.81 7.76 22.28
C PHE A 965 -9.34 6.60 23.14
N SER A 966 -8.60 6.22 24.18
CA SER A 966 -8.80 4.92 24.83
C SER A 966 -10.06 4.90 25.70
N VAL A 967 -10.86 3.85 25.55
CA VAL A 967 -12.12 3.61 26.27
C VAL A 967 -11.91 2.48 27.28
N ASP A 968 -10.84 2.54 28.06
CA ASP A 968 -10.57 1.55 29.11
C ASP A 968 -11.03 2.04 30.51
N SER A 969 -11.80 3.12 30.60
CA SER A 969 -12.01 3.81 31.90
C SER A 969 -13.47 4.08 32.32
N VAL A 970 -14.44 3.36 31.77
CA VAL A 970 -15.79 3.27 32.36
C VAL A 970 -15.97 1.88 32.96
N GLY A 971 -15.26 1.64 34.06
CA GLY A 971 -15.60 0.55 34.97
C GLY A 971 -16.78 0.99 35.83
N PHE A 972 -17.92 0.33 35.62
CA PHE A 972 -19.00 0.23 36.60
C PHE A 972 -19.00 -1.18 37.16
#